data_AF-A0A1M7CDZ7-F1
#
_entry.id   AF-A0A1M7CDZ7-F1
#
_cell.length_a   1.000
_cell.length_b   1.000
_cell.length_c   1.000
_cell.angle_alpha   90.00
_cell.angle_beta   90.00
_cell.angle_gamma   90.00
#
_symmetry.space_group_name_H-M   'P 1'
#
loop_
_entity.id
_entity.type
_entity.pdbx_description
1 polymer ?
#
loop_
_entity_poly.entity_id
_entity_poly.type
_entity_poly.pdbx_seq_one_letter_code
_entity_poly.pdbx_strand_id
1 'polypeptide(L)'
;MNRLALKHLLRRFSGTVPATVPASLAGTGTAPATTPLFNQTDQGFRAAPVIEDDQPGFLRILDLLENDASFAFCKINHGFWERLARLEASGIDRESFATHPGDDIDARLGVKGSKFAEGGMLADLLTRMRDLPSPEQGMHFVASLSPWPGSARIEGTPYENRQSCEDLIAHFVPQAHRDNVAENGFTGHEFKVAAITGGLGRFLDALRDRQVIFVGNASNRALFDSIGLYSLTVIEVDATEARLKRDKIRARLFKVLKTHQQSARPPVVIGAAGGSLTSWLGFQVLDTFERFHFVDLGGTLAAYSPDDSMVVRWTQTYRRQLAAAIPAMGLSMPAVTSRYSGKFGLRDRRLVELACAAGVPAPASCDELPAPAPTTPIPFIENKIYDHQRLAELLSLSVKANHHANGGPVAALLERMVALLADLPEHRRVVAVCNGTAALHIACGLHALEARTPGFRWVTSAFNFFSAHVGPLSGSTVIDCNAQGRFHLDALRALPLDSYDGVVYTNIFAQQSDWDDIAAFCAQNGKQFVVDNATGLLDRPDSARKPDAPIEIISAHHTKPWGVGEGGFVICDAEQETAIRKLANFAAALPNGAQFAASNYKLSDLSAAAIIDRLERKPWWGRFYKWQERRMHSLVIDADVGTQPFPGTTTPHSPRAHTPFLCLSPVVIGPESGPVTLRKYYRPLPSDRPTPNADDLYARIFNLSNAPEMRLVPNEDIVAQIRRISVSAARPEGAA
;
A
#
# COMPACT_ATOMS: atom_id res chain seq x y z
N MET A 1 -18.55 -3.00 -51.62
CA MET A 1 -17.63 -3.36 -50.51
C MET A 1 -17.75 -4.85 -50.24
N ASN A 2 -16.63 -5.58 -50.36
CA ASN A 2 -16.61 -6.99 -50.76
C ASN A 2 -16.49 -7.95 -49.55
N ARG A 3 -17.37 -8.97 -49.49
CA ARG A 3 -17.47 -10.02 -48.44
C ARG A 3 -16.26 -10.96 -48.35
N LEU A 4 -15.22 -10.76 -49.18
CA LEU A 4 -14.02 -11.59 -49.20
C LEU A 4 -12.95 -11.20 -48.15
N ALA A 5 -12.95 -9.96 -47.65
CA ALA A 5 -11.94 -9.51 -46.69
C ALA A 5 -12.11 -10.09 -45.27
N LEU A 6 -13.34 -10.48 -44.89
CA LEU A 6 -13.64 -10.98 -43.54
C LEU A 6 -13.30 -12.46 -43.35
N LYS A 7 -13.15 -13.24 -44.43
CA LYS A 7 -12.80 -14.67 -44.35
C LYS A 7 -11.30 -14.93 -44.17
N HIS A 8 -10.44 -13.95 -44.44
CA HIS A 8 -8.99 -14.10 -44.19
C HIS A 8 -8.54 -13.72 -42.79
N LEU A 9 -9.34 -12.96 -42.02
CA LEU A 9 -9.01 -12.62 -40.64
C LEU A 9 -9.34 -13.74 -39.63
N LEU A 10 -10.28 -14.64 -39.95
CA LEU A 10 -10.78 -15.66 -39.01
C LEU A 10 -10.09 -17.03 -39.12
N ARG A 11 -9.07 -17.19 -39.98
CA ARG A 11 -8.33 -18.46 -40.14
C ARG A 11 -6.96 -18.50 -39.43
N ARG A 12 -6.61 -17.48 -38.63
CA ARG A 12 -5.35 -17.44 -37.85
C ARG A 12 -5.46 -17.84 -36.38
N PHE A 13 -6.61 -18.34 -35.91
CA PHE A 13 -6.84 -18.71 -34.50
C PHE A 13 -7.32 -20.15 -34.27
N SER A 14 -6.82 -21.11 -35.06
CA SER A 14 -7.05 -22.54 -34.77
C SER A 14 -5.76 -23.34 -34.97
N GLY A 15 -4.84 -23.18 -34.01
CA GLY A 15 -3.69 -24.07 -33.86
C GLY A 15 -3.98 -25.07 -32.75
N THR A 16 -4.21 -26.33 -33.13
CA THR A 16 -4.28 -27.49 -32.24
C THR A 16 -2.91 -27.78 -31.63
N VAL A 17 -2.83 -27.80 -30.30
CA VAL A 17 -1.62 -28.21 -29.55
C VAL A 17 -1.64 -29.74 -29.37
N PRO A 18 -0.56 -30.48 -29.69
CA PRO A 18 -0.47 -31.89 -29.36
C PRO A 18 -0.10 -32.08 -27.88
N ALA A 19 -0.86 -32.94 -27.21
CA ALA A 19 -0.60 -33.36 -25.84
C ALA A 19 0.42 -34.51 -25.81
N THR A 20 1.59 -34.27 -25.24
CA THR A 20 2.45 -35.30 -24.64
C THR A 20 3.38 -34.66 -23.60
N VAL A 21 3.14 -34.96 -22.33
CA VAL A 21 4.05 -34.65 -21.22
C VAL A 21 4.67 -35.97 -20.74
N PRO A 22 6.01 -36.10 -20.65
CA PRO A 22 6.62 -37.23 -19.95
C PRO A 22 6.68 -36.97 -18.44
N ALA A 23 6.36 -38.02 -17.71
CA ALA A 23 6.41 -38.08 -16.26
C ALA A 23 7.83 -38.25 -15.71
N SER A 24 7.96 -37.92 -14.42
CA SER A 24 9.03 -38.25 -13.46
C SER A 24 10.15 -37.23 -13.29
N LEU A 25 10.14 -36.57 -12.14
CA LEU A 25 11.25 -36.46 -11.19
C LEU A 25 10.66 -36.04 -9.84
N ALA A 26 10.39 -37.03 -8.99
CA ALA A 26 9.93 -36.85 -7.63
C ALA A 26 11.16 -36.63 -6.72
N GLY A 27 11.34 -35.39 -6.25
CA GLY A 27 12.21 -35.06 -5.13
C GLY A 27 11.33 -34.76 -3.92
N THR A 28 11.32 -35.65 -2.93
CA THR A 28 10.59 -35.50 -1.67
C THR A 28 11.33 -34.55 -0.74
N GLY A 29 11.04 -33.25 -0.87
CA GLY A 29 11.21 -32.28 0.21
C GLY A 29 9.81 -31.88 0.67
N THR A 30 9.41 -32.31 1.87
CA THR A 30 8.16 -31.89 2.50
C THR A 30 8.25 -30.40 2.84
N ALA A 31 7.77 -29.55 1.94
CA ALA A 31 7.49 -28.16 2.26
C ALA A 31 6.43 -28.14 3.38
N PRO A 32 6.58 -27.30 4.42
CA PRO A 32 5.56 -27.16 5.46
C PRO A 32 4.23 -26.77 4.81
N ALA A 33 3.14 -27.37 5.28
CA ALA A 33 1.80 -27.18 4.76
C ALA A 33 1.51 -25.68 4.58
N THR A 34 1.45 -25.25 3.31
CA THR A 34 1.03 -23.91 2.95
C THR A 34 -0.41 -23.76 3.43
N THR A 35 -0.59 -23.00 4.50
CA THR A 35 -1.90 -22.80 5.12
C THR A 35 -2.88 -22.28 4.04
N PRO A 36 -4.08 -22.85 3.90
CA PRO A 36 -5.08 -22.48 2.89
C PRO A 36 -5.77 -21.14 3.20
N LEU A 37 -5.02 -20.15 3.71
CA LEU A 37 -5.52 -18.85 4.19
C LEU A 37 -5.94 -17.90 3.05
N PHE A 38 -5.82 -18.31 1.79
CA PHE A 38 -6.13 -17.46 0.64
C PHE A 38 -6.88 -18.22 -0.45
N ASN A 39 -7.86 -19.05 -0.07
CA ASN A 39 -8.77 -19.63 -1.06
C ASN A 39 -9.53 -18.50 -1.77
N GLN A 40 -9.45 -18.48 -3.11
CA GLN A 40 -10.42 -17.74 -3.90
C GLN A 40 -11.77 -18.41 -3.67
N THR A 41 -12.64 -17.76 -2.90
CA THR A 41 -14.03 -18.16 -2.81
C THR A 41 -14.68 -17.99 -4.20
N ASP A 42 -15.70 -18.78 -4.52
CA ASP A 42 -16.56 -18.58 -5.71
C ASP A 42 -17.14 -17.14 -5.80
N GLN A 43 -17.04 -16.36 -4.72
CA GLN A 43 -17.49 -14.97 -4.63
C GLN A 43 -16.54 -13.94 -5.28
N GLY A 44 -15.41 -14.34 -5.88
CA GLY A 44 -14.46 -13.43 -6.54
C GLY A 44 -13.35 -12.88 -5.64
N PHE A 45 -12.50 -12.00 -6.20
CA PHE A 45 -11.36 -11.38 -5.53
C PHE A 45 -11.76 -10.20 -4.65
N ARG A 46 -11.20 -10.13 -3.45
CA ARG A 46 -11.29 -8.99 -2.54
C ARG A 46 -9.90 -8.48 -2.18
N ALA A 47 -9.74 -7.18 -1.97
CA ALA A 47 -8.43 -6.65 -1.62
C ALA A 47 -7.99 -7.17 -0.24
N ALA A 48 -8.91 -7.18 0.73
CA ALA A 48 -8.72 -7.84 2.00
C ALA A 48 -8.98 -9.36 1.86
N PRO A 49 -8.09 -10.24 2.36
CA PRO A 49 -8.39 -11.65 2.49
C PRO A 49 -9.49 -11.89 3.54
N VAL A 50 -10.17 -13.03 3.44
CA VAL A 50 -11.11 -13.51 4.46
C VAL A 50 -10.40 -14.58 5.28
N ILE A 51 -10.54 -14.52 6.59
CA ILE A 51 -10.07 -15.58 7.51
C ILE A 51 -11.29 -16.28 8.09
N GLU A 52 -11.42 -17.58 7.84
CA GLU A 52 -12.61 -18.36 8.20
C GLU A 52 -12.43 -19.07 9.54
N ASP A 53 -11.21 -19.55 9.83
CA ASP A 53 -10.95 -20.40 10.98
C ASP A 53 -9.90 -19.82 11.94
N ASP A 54 -10.04 -20.23 13.19
CA ASP A 54 -9.02 -20.01 14.20
C ASP A 54 -7.76 -20.83 13.93
N GLN A 55 -6.63 -20.33 14.43
CA GLN A 55 -5.36 -21.01 14.26
C GLN A 55 -5.20 -22.16 15.25
N PRO A 56 -4.55 -23.28 14.86
CA PRO A 56 -4.24 -24.38 15.77
C PRO A 56 -3.54 -23.93 17.06
N GLY A 57 -2.58 -23.00 16.95
CA GLY A 57 -1.90 -22.43 18.12
C GLY A 57 -2.86 -21.71 19.09
N PHE A 58 -3.90 -21.04 18.60
CA PHE A 58 -4.92 -20.44 19.47
C PHE A 58 -5.71 -21.51 20.23
N LEU A 59 -6.12 -22.57 19.54
CA LEU A 59 -6.83 -23.68 20.16
C LEU A 59 -5.97 -24.39 21.22
N ARG A 60 -4.66 -24.52 20.98
CA ARG A 60 -3.73 -25.05 21.96
C ARG A 60 -3.67 -24.20 23.23
N ILE A 61 -3.66 -22.88 23.11
CA ILE A 61 -3.71 -21.97 24.28
C ILE A 61 -5.02 -22.17 25.06
N LEU A 62 -6.16 -22.32 24.38
CA LEU A 62 -7.44 -22.59 25.04
C LEU A 62 -7.42 -23.91 25.81
N ASP A 63 -6.92 -24.97 25.19
CA ASP A 63 -6.75 -26.29 25.83
C ASP A 63 -5.86 -26.21 27.08
N LEU A 64 -4.74 -25.50 27.01
CA LEU A 64 -3.86 -25.29 28.18
C LEU A 64 -4.56 -24.52 29.30
N LEU A 65 -5.34 -23.49 28.96
CA LEU A 65 -6.15 -22.75 29.93
C LEU A 65 -7.18 -23.66 30.58
N GLU A 66 -8.00 -24.36 29.79
CA GLU A 66 -9.09 -25.20 30.28
C GLU A 66 -8.61 -26.31 31.21
N ASN A 67 -7.47 -26.92 30.90
CA ASN A 67 -6.84 -27.98 31.70
C ASN A 67 -6.07 -27.46 32.94
N ASP A 68 -6.05 -26.15 33.18
CA ASP A 68 -5.33 -25.50 34.28
C ASP A 68 -3.83 -25.85 34.33
N ALA A 69 -3.23 -26.17 33.18
CA ALA A 69 -1.81 -26.45 33.04
C ALA A 69 -1.02 -25.15 33.05
N SER A 70 -0.01 -25.01 33.92
CA SER A 70 0.81 -23.80 33.93
C SER A 70 1.54 -23.58 32.63
N PHE A 71 1.45 -22.38 32.05
CA PHE A 71 2.16 -22.04 30.82
C PHE A 71 2.39 -20.54 30.66
N ALA A 72 3.37 -20.20 29.82
CA ALA A 72 3.61 -18.87 29.31
C ALA A 72 3.60 -18.88 27.77
N PHE A 73 2.65 -18.18 27.17
CA PHE A 73 2.63 -17.87 25.74
C PHE A 73 3.16 -16.45 25.52
N CYS A 74 4.33 -16.35 24.90
CA CYS A 74 5.03 -15.09 24.63
C CYS A 74 5.37 -14.98 23.15
N LYS A 75 5.44 -13.74 22.64
CA LYS A 75 5.80 -13.53 21.23
C LYS A 75 6.61 -12.28 20.97
N ILE A 76 7.45 -12.38 19.94
CA ILE A 76 8.21 -11.27 19.38
C ILE A 76 8.01 -11.22 17.87
N ASN A 77 7.45 -10.11 17.39
CA ASN A 77 7.10 -9.89 15.99
C ASN A 77 8.22 -9.20 15.20
N HIS A 78 8.04 -9.11 13.88
CA HIS A 78 8.99 -8.61 12.88
C HIS A 78 9.77 -7.36 13.28
N GLY A 79 9.14 -6.33 13.86
CA GLY A 79 9.79 -5.06 14.15
C GLY A 79 10.95 -5.15 15.13
N PHE A 80 11.04 -6.22 15.92
CA PHE A 80 12.21 -6.53 16.74
C PHE A 80 13.35 -7.09 15.88
N TRP A 81 13.06 -8.12 15.07
CA TRP A 81 14.03 -8.79 14.20
C TRP A 81 14.58 -7.87 13.11
N GLU A 82 13.74 -7.01 12.53
CA GLU A 82 14.15 -5.97 11.58
C GLU A 82 15.15 -4.98 12.19
N ARG A 83 14.97 -4.62 13.47
CA ARG A 83 15.94 -3.73 14.14
C ARG A 83 17.28 -4.43 14.32
N LEU A 84 17.27 -5.71 14.69
CA LEU A 84 18.50 -6.49 14.78
C LEU A 84 19.20 -6.63 13.42
N ALA A 85 18.45 -6.90 12.35
CA ALA A 85 18.99 -6.96 10.99
C ALA A 85 19.61 -5.61 10.56
N ARG A 86 18.99 -4.47 10.90
CA ARG A 86 19.60 -3.15 10.67
C ARG A 86 20.88 -2.92 11.46
N LEU A 87 20.97 -3.43 12.69
CA LEU A 87 22.20 -3.32 13.48
C LEU A 87 23.34 -4.10 12.80
N GLU A 88 23.08 -5.32 12.32
CA GLU A 88 24.06 -6.08 11.54
C GLU A 88 24.48 -5.34 10.27
N ALA A 89 23.51 -4.84 9.50
CA ALA A 89 23.78 -4.06 8.29
C ALA A 89 24.55 -2.77 8.57
N SER A 90 24.47 -2.23 9.79
CA SER A 90 25.24 -1.06 10.25
C SER A 90 26.65 -1.39 10.77
N GLY A 91 27.03 -2.68 10.76
CA GLY A 91 28.34 -3.17 11.18
C GLY A 91 28.45 -3.56 12.65
N ILE A 92 27.35 -3.68 13.39
CA ILE A 92 27.36 -4.21 14.76
C ILE A 92 27.17 -5.72 14.68
N ASP A 93 28.16 -6.47 15.17
CA ASP A 93 28.11 -7.93 15.21
C ASP A 93 27.01 -8.42 16.17
N ARG A 94 26.31 -9.51 15.80
CA ARG A 94 25.19 -10.05 16.59
C ARG A 94 25.58 -10.48 18.00
N GLU A 95 26.83 -10.88 18.25
CA GLU A 95 27.29 -11.20 19.62
C GLU A 95 27.46 -9.95 20.48
N SER A 96 27.66 -8.80 19.85
CA SER A 96 27.81 -7.53 20.56
C SER A 96 26.49 -6.86 20.91
N PHE A 97 25.34 -7.29 20.39
CA PHE A 97 24.04 -6.66 20.67
C PHE A 97 23.72 -6.53 22.16
N ALA A 98 24.15 -7.50 22.98
CA ALA A 98 23.90 -7.50 24.42
C ALA A 98 24.92 -6.67 25.22
N THR A 99 26.10 -6.39 24.65
CA THR A 99 27.18 -5.68 25.35
C THR A 99 27.35 -4.25 24.86
N HIS A 100 26.78 -3.91 23.70
CA HIS A 100 26.84 -2.57 23.13
C HIS A 100 26.01 -1.56 23.96
N PRO A 101 26.46 -0.31 24.11
CA PRO A 101 25.68 0.71 24.80
C PRO A 101 24.30 0.91 24.16
N GLY A 102 23.25 0.79 24.96
CA GLY A 102 21.87 0.79 24.45
C GLY A 102 21.41 2.12 23.86
N ASP A 103 21.96 3.23 24.33
CA ASP A 103 21.74 4.57 23.77
C ASP A 103 22.38 4.72 22.37
N ASP A 104 23.56 4.14 22.15
CA ASP A 104 24.19 4.07 20.81
C ASP A 104 23.37 3.19 19.85
N ILE A 105 22.88 2.04 20.31
CA ILE A 105 21.95 1.20 19.53
C ILE A 105 20.71 1.99 19.11
N ASP A 106 20.04 2.66 20.05
CA ASP A 106 18.83 3.43 19.78
C ASP A 106 19.10 4.60 18.81
N ALA A 107 20.28 5.23 18.90
CA ALA A 107 20.71 6.29 18.00
C ALA A 107 20.94 5.78 16.57
N ARG A 108 21.66 4.66 16.40
CA ARG A 108 21.93 4.05 15.09
C ARG A 108 20.67 3.58 14.38
N LEU A 109 19.71 3.07 15.14
CA LEU A 109 18.41 2.65 14.62
C LEU A 109 17.48 3.83 14.30
N GLY A 110 17.85 5.06 14.65
CA GLY A 110 17.00 6.24 14.47
C GLY A 110 15.73 6.20 15.32
N VAL A 111 15.74 5.45 16.43
CA VAL A 111 14.59 5.25 17.33
C VAL A 111 14.83 5.87 18.70
N LYS A 112 15.59 6.97 18.74
CA LYS A 112 15.89 7.72 19.96
C LYS A 112 14.60 8.03 20.72
N GLY A 113 14.56 7.65 22.00
CA GLY A 113 13.38 7.81 22.86
C GLY A 113 12.44 6.60 22.89
N SER A 114 12.60 5.62 21.99
CA SER A 114 11.85 4.36 22.10
C SER A 114 12.37 3.43 23.20
N LYS A 115 13.58 3.71 23.72
CA LYS A 115 14.23 2.95 24.80
C LYS A 115 14.28 1.47 24.45
N PHE A 116 14.71 1.16 23.22
CA PHE A 116 14.68 -0.20 22.69
C PHE A 116 15.77 -1.05 23.33
N ALA A 117 17.01 -0.54 23.35
CA ALA A 117 18.13 -1.18 24.04
C ALA A 117 18.51 -0.51 25.36
N GLU A 118 18.06 0.74 25.57
CA GLU A 118 18.39 1.50 26.79
C GLU A 118 17.99 0.76 28.09
N GLY A 119 18.84 0.90 29.11
CA GLY A 119 18.62 0.29 30.41
C GLY A 119 18.83 -1.23 30.44
N GLY A 120 19.49 -1.82 29.45
CA GLY A 120 19.83 -3.25 29.40
C GLY A 120 18.71 -4.17 28.94
N MET A 121 17.55 -3.62 28.54
CA MET A 121 16.37 -4.40 28.16
C MET A 121 16.65 -5.37 27.00
N LEU A 122 17.38 -4.90 25.98
CA LEU A 122 17.70 -5.74 24.82
C LEU A 122 18.65 -6.88 25.20
N ALA A 123 19.70 -6.56 25.96
CA ALA A 123 20.68 -7.53 26.44
C ALA A 123 20.02 -8.64 27.27
N ASP A 124 19.25 -8.26 28.30
CA ASP A 124 18.51 -9.18 29.16
C ASP A 124 17.60 -10.10 28.33
N LEU A 125 16.86 -9.52 27.37
CA LEU A 125 15.93 -10.27 26.53
C LEU A 125 16.65 -11.25 25.61
N LEU A 126 17.74 -10.84 24.94
CA LEU A 126 18.52 -11.70 24.04
C LEU A 126 19.17 -12.87 24.81
N THR A 127 19.76 -12.60 25.98
CA THR A 127 20.31 -13.65 26.84
C THR A 127 19.22 -14.64 27.23
N ARG A 128 18.06 -14.15 27.69
CA ARG A 128 16.96 -15.04 28.09
C ARG A 128 16.35 -15.83 26.94
N MET A 129 16.33 -15.29 25.72
CA MET A 129 15.87 -16.04 24.54
C MET A 129 16.79 -17.22 24.21
N ARG A 130 18.11 -17.06 24.35
CA ARG A 130 19.08 -18.15 24.14
C ARG A 130 18.91 -19.27 25.18
N ASP A 131 18.62 -18.88 26.41
CA ASP A 131 18.50 -19.79 27.56
C ASP A 131 17.04 -20.18 27.86
N LEU A 132 16.15 -20.18 26.87
CA LEU A 132 14.75 -20.53 27.09
C LEU A 132 14.62 -21.98 27.59
N PRO A 133 13.81 -22.23 28.63
CA PRO A 133 13.50 -23.59 29.08
C PRO A 133 12.77 -24.37 27.97
N SER A 134 12.79 -25.69 28.05
CA SER A 134 12.17 -26.54 27.03
C SER A 134 10.66 -26.28 26.92
N PRO A 135 10.04 -26.36 25.74
CA PRO A 135 8.60 -26.14 25.59
C PRO A 135 7.72 -27.03 26.49
N GLU A 136 8.18 -28.24 26.84
CA GLU A 136 7.49 -29.14 27.78
C GLU A 136 7.41 -28.57 29.21
N GLN A 137 8.23 -27.57 29.55
CA GLN A 137 8.19 -26.86 30.83
C GLN A 137 7.14 -25.72 30.81
N GLY A 138 6.26 -25.69 29.82
CA GLY A 138 5.17 -24.73 29.72
C GLY A 138 5.55 -23.41 29.03
N MET A 139 6.71 -23.31 28.40
CA MET A 139 7.11 -22.11 27.66
C MET A 139 6.78 -22.24 26.16
N HIS A 140 5.85 -21.41 25.68
CA HIS A 140 5.50 -21.32 24.27
C HIS A 140 5.96 -19.96 23.73
N PHE A 141 7.16 -19.91 23.15
CA PHE A 141 7.75 -18.69 22.62
C PHE A 141 7.65 -18.63 21.09
N VAL A 142 7.00 -17.59 20.56
CA VAL A 142 6.82 -17.41 19.12
C VAL A 142 7.64 -16.23 18.59
N ALA A 143 8.70 -16.54 17.84
CA ALA A 143 9.45 -15.57 17.05
C ALA A 143 8.85 -15.49 15.64
N SER A 144 8.16 -14.40 15.32
CA SER A 144 7.43 -14.24 14.06
C SER A 144 7.92 -13.06 13.24
N LEU A 145 8.01 -13.24 11.92
CA LEU A 145 8.25 -12.16 10.95
C LEU A 145 6.95 -11.58 10.38
N SER A 146 5.79 -12.03 10.86
CA SER A 146 4.49 -11.53 10.43
C SER A 146 3.75 -10.87 11.60
N PRO A 147 3.58 -9.53 11.61
CA PRO A 147 2.84 -8.86 12.67
C PRO A 147 1.36 -9.25 12.72
N TRP A 148 0.77 -9.69 11.60
CA TRP A 148 -0.64 -10.02 11.49
C TRP A 148 -0.87 -10.94 10.27
N PRO A 149 -2.04 -11.61 10.16
CA PRO A 149 -2.26 -12.62 9.13
C PRO A 149 -2.10 -12.05 7.71
N GLY A 150 -1.25 -12.64 6.88
CA GLY A 150 -1.07 -12.19 5.50
C GLY A 150 -0.29 -10.88 5.30
N SER A 151 0.27 -10.29 6.35
CA SER A 151 1.07 -9.05 6.26
C SER A 151 2.23 -9.16 5.26
N ALA A 152 2.91 -10.30 5.19
CA ALA A 152 3.99 -10.56 4.23
C ALA A 152 3.53 -10.48 2.76
N ARG A 153 2.27 -10.85 2.49
CA ARG A 153 1.68 -10.84 1.15
C ARG A 153 1.00 -9.51 0.81
N ILE A 154 0.59 -8.71 1.81
CA ILE A 154 -0.14 -7.46 1.60
C ILE A 154 0.76 -6.23 1.72
N GLU A 155 1.65 -6.20 2.69
CA GLU A 155 2.49 -5.03 3.00
C GLU A 155 3.99 -5.30 3.02
N GLY A 156 4.39 -6.56 2.81
CA GLY A 156 5.79 -6.94 2.67
C GLY A 156 6.59 -6.88 3.96
N THR A 157 6.05 -7.45 5.04
CA THR A 157 6.85 -7.69 6.26
C THR A 157 7.61 -9.01 6.14
N PRO A 158 8.88 -9.08 6.59
CA PRO A 158 9.67 -7.99 7.14
C PRO A 158 10.15 -6.99 6.07
N TYR A 159 10.48 -5.77 6.50
CA TYR A 159 11.01 -4.70 5.64
C TYR A 159 12.51 -4.82 5.36
N GLU A 160 13.24 -5.45 6.27
CA GLU A 160 14.61 -5.85 6.03
C GLU A 160 14.65 -7.17 5.27
N ASN A 161 15.83 -7.54 4.78
CA ASN A 161 16.04 -8.84 4.14
C ASN A 161 15.52 -9.96 5.05
N ARG A 162 14.60 -10.77 4.49
CA ARG A 162 13.93 -11.85 5.22
C ARG A 162 14.93 -12.87 5.76
N GLN A 163 15.89 -13.28 4.94
CA GLN A 163 16.89 -14.29 5.32
C GLN A 163 17.68 -13.79 6.53
N SER A 164 18.14 -12.54 6.52
CA SER A 164 18.84 -11.95 7.68
C SER A 164 18.00 -12.00 8.96
N CYS A 165 16.70 -11.70 8.86
CA CYS A 165 15.80 -11.80 10.01
C CYS A 165 15.60 -13.25 10.49
N GLU A 166 15.48 -14.21 9.57
CA GLU A 166 15.33 -15.64 9.88
C GLU A 166 16.61 -16.19 10.52
N ASP A 167 17.79 -15.78 10.04
CA ASP A 167 19.09 -16.13 10.62
C ASP A 167 19.23 -15.61 12.06
N LEU A 168 18.76 -14.39 12.32
CA LEU A 168 18.73 -13.83 13.66
C LEU A 168 17.78 -14.59 14.59
N ILE A 169 16.62 -15.00 14.09
CA ILE A 169 15.70 -15.87 14.86
C ILE A 169 16.39 -17.20 15.19
N ALA A 170 17.01 -17.85 14.19
CA ALA A 170 17.71 -19.12 14.39
C ALA A 170 18.88 -19.00 15.38
N HIS A 171 19.54 -17.84 15.42
CA HIS A 171 20.63 -17.52 16.32
C HIS A 171 20.19 -17.37 17.79
N PHE A 172 19.11 -16.64 18.04
CA PHE A 172 18.68 -16.29 19.38
C PHE A 172 17.60 -17.21 19.96
N VAL A 173 16.95 -18.05 19.15
CA VAL A 173 15.83 -18.90 19.57
C VAL A 173 16.19 -20.37 19.43
N PRO A 174 16.19 -21.15 20.53
CA PRO A 174 16.50 -22.58 20.51
C PRO A 174 15.65 -23.34 19.50
N GLN A 175 16.24 -24.34 18.85
CA GLN A 175 15.58 -25.16 17.82
C GLN A 175 14.30 -25.80 18.35
N ALA A 176 14.28 -26.30 19.59
CA ALA A 176 13.10 -26.92 20.20
C ALA A 176 11.87 -25.98 20.23
N HIS A 177 12.06 -24.68 20.45
CA HIS A 177 10.95 -23.70 20.38
C HIS A 177 10.49 -23.48 18.95
N ARG A 178 11.41 -23.44 17.98
CA ARG A 178 11.07 -23.30 16.56
C ARG A 178 10.29 -24.51 16.04
N ASP A 179 10.69 -25.71 16.47
CA ASP A 179 9.98 -26.96 16.17
C ASP A 179 8.60 -26.98 16.84
N ASN A 180 8.52 -26.61 18.13
CA ASN A 180 7.24 -26.52 18.85
C ASN A 180 6.26 -25.55 18.17
N VAL A 181 6.74 -24.40 17.69
CA VAL A 181 5.94 -23.44 16.92
C VAL A 181 5.36 -24.08 15.67
N ALA A 182 6.17 -24.80 14.90
CA ALA A 182 5.74 -25.48 13.67
C ALA A 182 4.75 -26.62 13.97
N GLU A 183 5.04 -27.47 14.95
CA GLU A 183 4.22 -28.63 15.31
C GLU A 183 2.84 -28.23 15.83
N ASN A 184 2.75 -27.16 16.63
CA ASN A 184 1.50 -26.70 17.23
C ASN A 184 0.77 -25.66 16.38
N GLY A 185 1.32 -25.29 15.21
CA GLY A 185 0.72 -24.30 14.32
C GLY A 185 0.62 -22.90 14.93
N PHE A 186 1.63 -22.49 15.71
CA PHE A 186 1.78 -21.11 16.16
C PHE A 186 2.31 -20.23 15.02
N THR A 187 1.86 -18.98 14.98
CA THR A 187 2.17 -18.01 13.91
C THR A 187 2.52 -16.61 14.43
N GLY A 188 2.26 -16.33 15.71
CA GLY A 188 2.45 -15.03 16.37
C GLY A 188 1.23 -14.11 16.27
N HIS A 189 0.17 -14.52 15.58
CA HIS A 189 -1.05 -13.73 15.39
C HIS A 189 -2.33 -14.48 15.76
N GLU A 190 -2.22 -15.46 16.64
CA GLU A 190 -3.28 -16.33 17.19
C GLU A 190 -4.49 -15.49 17.62
N PHE A 191 -4.25 -14.56 18.55
CA PHE A 191 -5.31 -13.70 19.10
C PHE A 191 -5.86 -12.68 18.10
N LYS A 192 -5.07 -12.29 17.08
CA LYS A 192 -5.58 -11.42 16.01
C LYS A 192 -6.53 -12.18 15.11
N VAL A 193 -6.21 -13.43 14.76
CA VAL A 193 -7.13 -14.30 14.01
C VAL A 193 -8.38 -14.56 14.82
N ALA A 194 -8.23 -14.93 16.09
CA ALA A 194 -9.37 -15.14 16.98
C ALA A 194 -10.26 -13.89 17.11
N ALA A 195 -9.69 -12.68 17.09
CA ALA A 195 -10.47 -11.45 17.06
C ALA A 195 -11.22 -11.26 15.72
N ILE A 196 -10.60 -11.63 14.59
CA ILE A 196 -11.16 -11.52 13.24
C ILE A 196 -12.31 -12.52 13.02
N THR A 197 -12.15 -13.75 13.48
CA THR A 197 -13.11 -14.86 13.32
C THR A 197 -14.23 -14.83 14.37
N GLY A 198 -14.04 -14.08 15.46
CA GLY A 198 -14.91 -14.13 16.64
C GLY A 198 -14.52 -15.22 17.65
N GLY A 199 -13.50 -16.02 17.35
CA GLY A 199 -12.93 -17.04 18.23
C GLY A 199 -12.48 -16.53 19.59
N LEU A 200 -12.12 -15.24 19.70
CA LEU A 200 -11.67 -14.63 20.95
C LEU A 200 -12.76 -14.71 22.04
N GLY A 201 -14.04 -14.78 21.68
CA GLY A 201 -15.13 -14.96 22.65
C GLY A 201 -14.91 -16.17 23.56
N ARG A 202 -14.42 -17.30 23.02
CA ARG A 202 -14.09 -18.51 23.80
C ARG A 202 -13.00 -18.26 24.83
N PHE A 203 -11.96 -17.51 24.43
CA PHE A 203 -10.89 -17.11 25.34
C PHE A 203 -11.45 -16.22 26.46
N LEU A 204 -12.30 -15.25 26.13
CA LEU A 204 -12.90 -14.35 27.12
C LEU A 204 -13.82 -15.10 28.10
N ASP A 205 -14.58 -16.08 27.63
CA ASP A 205 -15.41 -16.94 28.48
C ASP A 205 -14.57 -17.78 29.44
N ALA A 206 -13.44 -18.33 28.96
CA ALA A 206 -12.49 -19.08 29.80
C ALA A 206 -11.82 -18.25 30.91
N LEU A 207 -11.95 -16.91 30.88
CA LEU A 207 -11.46 -16.00 31.92
C LEU A 207 -12.49 -15.66 33.00
N ARG A 208 -13.80 -15.88 32.75
CA ARG A 208 -14.87 -15.31 33.58
C ARG A 208 -14.80 -15.69 35.06
N ASP A 209 -14.39 -16.91 35.37
CA ASP A 209 -14.32 -17.47 36.72
C ASP A 209 -12.90 -17.45 37.32
N ARG A 210 -11.99 -16.67 36.73
CA ARG A 210 -10.58 -16.63 37.11
C ARG A 210 -10.16 -15.30 37.71
N GLN A 211 -9.04 -15.35 38.42
CA GLN A 211 -8.28 -14.15 38.76
C GLN A 211 -7.52 -13.67 37.52
N VAL A 212 -7.90 -12.53 36.96
CA VAL A 212 -7.23 -11.94 35.80
C VAL A 212 -6.33 -10.77 36.24
N ILE A 213 -5.09 -10.76 35.76
CA ILE A 213 -4.12 -9.68 35.97
C ILE A 213 -3.77 -9.11 34.60
N PHE A 214 -4.24 -7.91 34.30
CA PHE A 214 -3.95 -7.23 33.05
C PHE A 214 -2.73 -6.30 33.20
N VAL A 215 -1.72 -6.48 32.35
CA VAL A 215 -0.51 -5.65 32.29
C VAL A 215 -0.48 -4.94 30.94
N GLY A 216 -0.87 -3.67 30.91
CA GLY A 216 -0.99 -2.92 29.66
C GLY A 216 -1.40 -1.47 29.86
N ASN A 217 -1.62 -0.76 28.75
CA ASN A 217 -2.10 0.62 28.78
C ASN A 217 -3.56 0.68 29.26
N ALA A 218 -3.91 1.72 30.04
CA ALA A 218 -5.26 2.01 30.48
C ALA A 218 -6.28 2.08 29.33
N SER A 219 -5.90 2.53 28.13
CA SER A 219 -6.79 2.58 26.96
C SER A 219 -7.36 1.20 26.56
N ASN A 220 -6.64 0.12 26.87
CA ASN A 220 -7.04 -1.25 26.53
C ASN A 220 -7.94 -1.89 27.61
N ARG A 221 -8.20 -1.19 28.71
CA ARG A 221 -9.03 -1.69 29.82
C ARG A 221 -10.50 -1.91 29.39
N ALA A 222 -10.99 -1.10 28.44
CA ALA A 222 -12.39 -1.10 28.02
C ALA A 222 -12.91 -2.48 27.57
N LEU A 223 -12.05 -3.31 26.97
CA LEU A 223 -12.42 -4.68 26.62
C LEU A 223 -12.79 -5.49 27.87
N PHE A 224 -11.93 -5.47 28.89
CA PHE A 224 -12.13 -6.28 30.10
C PHE A 224 -13.29 -5.78 30.97
N ASP A 225 -13.51 -4.47 31.01
CA ASP A 225 -14.68 -3.89 31.68
C ASP A 225 -16.01 -4.37 31.04
N SER A 226 -15.99 -4.79 29.76
CA SER A 226 -17.19 -5.25 29.04
C SER A 226 -17.55 -6.73 29.20
N ILE A 227 -16.62 -7.56 29.72
CA ILE A 227 -16.78 -9.04 29.74
C ILE A 227 -17.40 -9.54 31.06
N GLY A 228 -17.42 -8.70 32.11
CA GLY A 228 -17.97 -9.09 33.42
C GLY A 228 -17.11 -10.15 34.12
N LEU A 229 -15.81 -9.91 34.23
CA LEU A 229 -14.86 -10.80 34.89
C LEU A 229 -15.13 -10.90 36.40
N TYR A 230 -14.94 -12.09 36.98
CA TYR A 230 -15.02 -12.31 38.44
C TYR A 230 -14.03 -11.43 39.20
N SER A 231 -12.80 -11.31 38.69
CA SER A 231 -11.76 -10.48 39.32
C SER A 231 -10.76 -9.98 38.29
N LEU A 232 -10.48 -8.67 38.32
CA LEU A 232 -9.52 -8.01 37.44
C LEU A 232 -8.60 -7.11 38.25
N THR A 233 -7.29 -7.36 38.17
CA THR A 233 -6.25 -6.44 38.66
C THR A 233 -5.52 -5.81 37.48
N VAL A 234 -5.49 -4.48 37.42
CA VAL A 234 -4.80 -3.76 36.35
C VAL A 234 -3.45 -3.23 36.84
N ILE A 235 -2.39 -3.58 36.12
CA ILE A 235 -1.06 -3.01 36.25
C ILE A 235 -0.81 -2.15 35.03
N GLU A 236 -1.16 -0.87 35.19
CA GLU A 236 -0.95 0.11 34.13
C GLU A 236 0.54 0.28 33.82
N VAL A 237 0.85 0.30 32.53
CA VAL A 237 2.18 0.57 31.99
C VAL A 237 2.14 1.79 31.08
N ASP A 238 3.20 2.60 31.14
CA ASP A 238 3.35 3.77 30.30
C ASP A 238 3.73 3.37 28.87
N ALA A 239 3.11 3.97 27.85
CA ALA A 239 3.38 3.61 26.46
C ALA A 239 4.84 3.84 26.01
N THR A 240 5.57 4.72 26.70
CA THR A 240 6.93 5.15 26.35
C THR A 240 7.98 4.72 27.38
N GLU A 241 7.62 4.70 28.67
CA GLU A 241 8.58 4.44 29.75
C GLU A 241 8.54 3.01 30.31
N ALA A 242 7.63 2.16 29.83
CA ALA A 242 7.43 0.84 30.44
C ALA A 242 8.70 -0.03 30.48
N ARG A 243 9.58 0.07 29.47
CA ARG A 243 10.85 -0.69 29.43
C ARG A 243 11.85 -0.23 30.50
N LEU A 244 11.91 1.07 30.77
CA LEU A 244 12.75 1.63 31.84
C LEU A 244 12.18 1.30 33.22
N LYS A 245 10.86 1.22 33.33
CA LYS A 245 10.14 0.87 34.56
C LYS A 245 9.90 -0.64 34.72
N ARG A 246 10.54 -1.49 33.91
CA ARG A 246 10.26 -2.94 33.82
C ARG A 246 10.37 -3.66 35.17
N ASP A 247 11.36 -3.31 35.98
CA ASP A 247 11.54 -3.91 37.31
C ASP A 247 10.43 -3.55 38.28
N LYS A 248 9.98 -2.28 38.24
CA LYS A 248 8.84 -1.83 39.05
C LYS A 248 7.54 -2.52 38.60
N ILE A 249 7.35 -2.69 37.30
CA ILE A 249 6.20 -3.42 36.74
C ILE A 249 6.25 -4.89 37.17
N ARG A 250 7.41 -5.55 37.05
CA ARG A 250 7.67 -6.92 37.52
C ARG A 250 7.36 -7.07 39.00
N ALA A 251 7.89 -6.19 39.86
CA ALA A 251 7.67 -6.26 41.31
C ALA A 251 6.17 -6.14 41.67
N ARG A 252 5.43 -5.27 40.98
CA ARG A 252 3.97 -5.17 41.14
C ARG A 252 3.26 -6.45 40.68
N LEU A 253 3.63 -6.98 39.51
CA LEU A 253 3.08 -8.23 38.98
C LEU A 253 3.31 -9.40 39.93
N PHE A 254 4.53 -9.54 40.42
CA PHE A 254 4.93 -10.62 41.34
C PHE A 254 4.19 -10.53 42.67
N LYS A 255 4.00 -9.31 43.20
CA LYS A 255 3.21 -9.09 44.41
C LYS A 255 1.77 -9.61 44.25
N VAL A 256 1.13 -9.33 43.11
CA VAL A 256 -0.24 -9.78 42.83
C VAL A 256 -0.28 -11.29 42.55
N LEU A 257 0.65 -11.83 41.76
CA LEU A 257 0.70 -13.28 41.51
C LEU A 257 0.88 -14.07 42.81
N LYS A 258 1.74 -13.60 43.71
CA LYS A 258 1.97 -14.22 45.02
C LYS A 258 0.71 -14.30 45.87
N THR A 259 -0.15 -13.27 45.85
CA THR A 259 -1.42 -13.28 46.62
C THR A 259 -2.44 -14.28 46.07
N HIS A 260 -2.27 -14.74 44.82
CA HIS A 260 -3.24 -15.59 44.14
C HIS A 260 -2.77 -17.02 43.86
N GLN A 261 -1.59 -17.43 44.34
CA GLN A 261 -1.10 -18.81 44.17
C GLN A 261 -2.02 -19.88 44.78
N GLN A 262 -2.80 -19.51 45.81
CA GLN A 262 -3.75 -20.38 46.50
C GLN A 262 -5.18 -20.34 45.94
N SER A 263 -5.42 -19.61 44.83
CA SER A 263 -6.75 -19.52 44.22
C SER A 263 -7.22 -20.89 43.71
N ALA A 264 -8.54 -21.09 43.58
CA ALA A 264 -9.09 -22.37 43.10
C ALA A 264 -8.55 -22.75 41.71
N ARG A 265 -8.40 -21.77 40.81
CA ARG A 265 -7.79 -21.91 39.48
C ARG A 265 -6.50 -21.07 39.38
N PRO A 266 -5.54 -21.43 38.52
CA PRO A 266 -4.35 -20.61 38.28
C PRO A 266 -4.73 -19.17 37.85
N PRO A 267 -4.05 -18.14 38.38
CA PRO A 267 -4.26 -16.76 37.93
C PRO A 267 -3.78 -16.58 36.49
N VAL A 268 -4.50 -15.78 35.71
CA VAL A 268 -4.18 -15.49 34.30
C VAL A 268 -3.60 -14.09 34.18
N VAL A 269 -2.36 -14.00 33.70
CA VAL A 269 -1.70 -12.75 33.35
C VAL A 269 -1.90 -12.49 31.87
N ILE A 270 -2.46 -11.32 31.55
CA ILE A 270 -2.65 -10.87 30.18
C ILE A 270 -1.71 -9.71 29.91
N GLY A 271 -0.76 -9.92 29.01
CA GLY A 271 0.24 -8.93 28.63
C GLY A 271 -0.12 -8.19 27.34
N ALA A 272 -0.04 -6.87 27.39
CA ALA A 272 -0.17 -5.98 26.24
C ALA A 272 0.72 -4.72 26.39
N ALA A 273 1.97 -4.93 26.84
CA ALA A 273 2.94 -3.87 27.13
C ALA A 273 4.01 -3.70 26.04
N GLY A 274 3.71 -4.18 24.82
CA GLY A 274 4.67 -4.35 23.72
C GLY A 274 5.42 -5.68 23.79
N GLY A 275 5.74 -6.26 22.62
CA GLY A 275 6.21 -7.66 22.53
C GLY A 275 7.47 -7.96 23.35
N SER A 276 8.46 -7.08 23.32
CA SER A 276 9.72 -7.27 24.07
C SER A 276 9.51 -7.26 25.58
N LEU A 277 8.78 -6.27 26.12
CA LEU A 277 8.54 -6.17 27.56
C LEU A 277 7.62 -7.28 28.07
N THR A 278 6.58 -7.59 27.29
CA THR A 278 5.62 -8.65 27.64
C THR A 278 6.31 -10.01 27.66
N SER A 279 7.13 -10.31 26.64
CA SER A 279 7.92 -11.55 26.60
C SER A 279 8.90 -11.64 27.76
N TRP A 280 9.63 -10.55 28.06
CA TRP A 280 10.53 -10.49 29.21
C TRP A 280 9.80 -10.77 30.53
N LEU A 281 8.64 -10.15 30.76
CA LEU A 281 7.83 -10.42 31.96
C LEU A 281 7.38 -11.88 32.03
N GLY A 282 6.97 -12.47 30.91
CA GLY A 282 6.58 -13.88 30.84
C GLY A 282 7.73 -14.82 31.25
N PHE A 283 8.95 -14.56 30.77
CA PHE A 283 10.13 -15.32 31.19
C PHE A 283 10.37 -15.22 32.70
N GLN A 284 10.25 -14.01 33.26
CA GLN A 284 10.43 -13.79 34.69
C GLN A 284 9.36 -14.51 35.54
N VAL A 285 8.10 -14.52 35.08
CA VAL A 285 7.02 -15.22 35.77
C VAL A 285 7.26 -16.73 35.76
N LEU A 286 7.66 -17.29 34.62
CA LEU A 286 7.96 -18.72 34.48
C LEU A 286 9.08 -19.17 35.43
N ASP A 287 10.14 -18.37 35.58
CA ASP A 287 11.25 -18.66 36.50
C ASP A 287 10.84 -18.66 37.98
N THR A 288 9.73 -18.00 38.33
CA THR A 288 9.41 -17.64 39.73
C THR A 288 8.18 -18.35 40.28
N PHE A 289 7.19 -18.67 39.45
CA PHE A 289 5.89 -19.18 39.90
C PHE A 289 5.60 -20.53 39.26
N GLU A 290 5.15 -21.50 40.06
CA GLU A 290 4.78 -22.82 39.55
C GLU A 290 3.35 -22.86 39.00
N ARG A 291 2.48 -21.95 39.45
CA ARG A 291 1.04 -21.97 39.14
C ARG A 291 0.54 -20.65 38.57
N PHE A 292 0.47 -20.57 37.26
CA PHE A 292 0.01 -19.38 36.53
C PHE A 292 -0.31 -19.70 35.06
N HIS A 293 -1.08 -18.83 34.41
CA HIS A 293 -1.14 -18.76 32.94
C HIS A 293 -0.67 -17.37 32.51
N PHE A 294 0.27 -17.27 31.58
CA PHE A 294 0.74 -15.99 31.04
C PHE A 294 0.47 -15.93 29.54
N VAL A 295 -0.24 -14.90 29.08
CA VAL A 295 -0.71 -14.80 27.70
C VAL A 295 -0.39 -13.41 27.12
N ASP A 296 0.48 -13.37 26.11
CA ASP A 296 0.76 -12.16 25.33
C ASP A 296 -0.29 -11.92 24.23
N LEU A 297 -1.22 -10.99 24.48
CA LEU A 297 -2.19 -10.54 23.48
C LEU A 297 -1.59 -9.56 22.47
N GLY A 298 -0.48 -8.90 22.81
CA GLY A 298 0.17 -7.89 22.00
C GLY A 298 -0.78 -6.83 21.46
N GLY A 299 -0.66 -6.53 20.17
CA GLY A 299 -1.50 -5.53 19.48
C GLY A 299 -2.92 -6.00 19.11
N THR A 300 -3.42 -7.09 19.68
CA THR A 300 -4.81 -7.55 19.44
C THR A 300 -5.83 -6.57 20.03
N LEU A 301 -5.49 -5.98 21.18
CA LEU A 301 -6.39 -5.05 21.91
C LEU A 301 -6.72 -3.77 21.12
N ALA A 302 -5.91 -3.43 20.11
CA ALA A 302 -6.21 -2.34 19.18
C ALA A 302 -7.56 -2.50 18.47
N ALA A 303 -8.07 -3.73 18.31
CA ALA A 303 -9.39 -3.95 17.72
C ALA A 303 -10.57 -3.48 18.59
N TYR A 304 -10.31 -3.24 19.87
CA TYR A 304 -11.31 -2.89 20.88
C TYR A 304 -11.10 -1.48 21.46
N SER A 305 -10.09 -0.77 20.95
CA SER A 305 -9.80 0.62 21.30
C SER A 305 -10.41 1.56 20.26
N PRO A 306 -11.29 2.52 20.64
CA PRO A 306 -11.84 3.50 19.71
C PRO A 306 -10.76 4.30 18.97
N ASP A 307 -9.63 4.56 19.65
CA ASP A 307 -8.53 5.36 19.11
C ASP A 307 -7.62 4.56 18.18
N ASP A 308 -7.37 3.28 18.50
CA ASP A 308 -6.43 2.45 17.73
C ASP A 308 -7.10 1.66 16.60
N SER A 309 -8.40 1.37 16.71
CA SER A 309 -9.16 0.50 15.79
C SER A 309 -9.08 0.94 14.33
N MET A 310 -8.90 2.24 14.08
CA MET A 310 -8.79 2.83 12.74
C MET A 310 -7.37 3.27 12.36
N VAL A 311 -6.38 3.06 13.23
CA VAL A 311 -4.98 3.44 12.99
C VAL A 311 -4.15 2.22 12.62
N VAL A 312 -4.41 1.08 13.26
CA VAL A 312 -3.62 -0.13 13.07
C VAL A 312 -3.99 -0.81 11.74
N ARG A 313 -2.98 -1.25 10.98
CA ARG A 313 -3.18 -1.74 9.61
C ARG A 313 -4.04 -3.00 9.55
N TRP A 314 -3.82 -3.96 10.45
CA TRP A 314 -4.58 -5.21 10.44
C TRP A 314 -6.07 -4.99 10.76
N THR A 315 -6.40 -4.09 11.68
CA THR A 315 -7.80 -3.76 11.97
C THR A 315 -8.46 -3.04 10.80
N GLN A 316 -7.71 -2.20 10.07
CA GLN A 316 -8.18 -1.61 8.82
C GLN A 316 -8.41 -2.65 7.72
N THR A 317 -7.52 -3.65 7.58
CA THR A 317 -7.66 -4.74 6.59
C THR A 317 -8.91 -5.56 6.89
N TYR A 318 -9.07 -6.00 8.14
CA TYR A 318 -10.13 -6.92 8.55
C TYR A 318 -11.35 -6.25 9.18
N ARG A 319 -11.52 -4.93 8.99
CA ARG A 319 -12.60 -4.16 9.64
C ARG A 319 -13.99 -4.76 9.47
N ARG A 320 -14.28 -5.35 8.31
CA ARG A 320 -15.60 -5.96 8.03
C ARG A 320 -15.82 -7.19 8.90
N GLN A 321 -14.82 -8.07 8.97
CA GLN A 321 -14.89 -9.25 9.83
C GLN A 321 -14.95 -8.84 11.31
N LEU A 322 -14.16 -7.84 11.73
CA LEU A 322 -14.22 -7.30 13.09
C LEU A 322 -15.58 -6.67 13.43
N ALA A 323 -16.21 -5.95 12.50
CA ALA A 323 -17.55 -5.38 12.69
C ALA A 323 -18.61 -6.46 12.98
N ALA A 324 -18.47 -7.64 12.37
CA ALA A 324 -19.36 -8.78 12.58
C ALA A 324 -18.97 -9.61 13.82
N ALA A 325 -17.68 -9.84 14.02
CA ALA A 325 -17.14 -10.67 15.09
C ALA A 325 -17.38 -10.07 16.48
N ILE A 326 -17.19 -8.76 16.66
CA ILE A 326 -17.29 -8.11 17.99
C ILE A 326 -18.67 -8.32 18.63
N PRO A 327 -19.80 -8.01 17.95
CA PRO A 327 -21.13 -8.31 18.49
C PRO A 327 -21.38 -9.81 18.67
N ALA A 328 -20.88 -10.66 17.77
CA ALA A 328 -21.06 -12.12 17.85
C ALA A 328 -20.37 -12.73 19.09
N MET A 329 -19.31 -12.10 19.59
CA MET A 329 -18.67 -12.44 20.86
C MET A 329 -19.46 -11.98 22.11
N GLY A 330 -20.62 -11.35 21.94
CA GLY A 330 -21.41 -10.80 23.04
C GLY A 330 -20.87 -9.49 23.63
N LEU A 331 -19.95 -8.81 22.93
CA LEU A 331 -19.33 -7.57 23.40
C LEU A 331 -20.16 -6.35 22.98
N SER A 332 -20.61 -5.56 23.96
CA SER A 332 -21.32 -4.30 23.73
C SER A 332 -20.31 -3.13 23.64
N MET A 333 -19.78 -2.88 22.43
CA MET A 333 -18.78 -1.83 22.19
C MET A 333 -19.20 -0.89 21.04
N PRO A 334 -20.29 -0.12 21.18
CA PRO A 334 -20.84 0.69 20.08
C PRO A 334 -19.84 1.71 19.52
N ALA A 335 -19.00 2.31 20.37
CA ALA A 335 -17.98 3.28 19.94
C ALA A 335 -16.90 2.69 19.03
N VAL A 336 -16.66 1.37 19.12
CA VAL A 336 -15.69 0.62 18.29
C VAL A 336 -16.39 0.08 17.05
N THR A 337 -17.52 -0.60 17.22
CA THR A 337 -18.22 -1.22 16.08
C THR A 337 -18.72 -0.19 15.07
N SER A 338 -19.12 1.01 15.52
CA SER A 338 -19.48 2.12 14.63
C SER A 338 -18.31 2.66 13.80
N ARG A 339 -17.05 2.47 14.25
CA ARG A 339 -15.86 2.85 13.48
C ARG A 339 -15.60 1.88 12.33
N TYR A 340 -15.89 0.60 12.54
CA TYR A 340 -15.75 -0.42 11.49
C TYR A 340 -16.90 -0.44 10.49
N SER A 341 -18.12 -0.18 10.97
CA SER A 341 -19.37 -0.23 10.19
C SER A 341 -19.90 1.14 9.74
N GLY A 342 -19.11 2.22 9.93
CA GLY A 342 -19.58 3.60 9.88
C GLY A 342 -20.52 3.94 8.72
N LYS A 343 -21.34 4.98 8.87
CA LYS A 343 -22.47 5.33 7.98
C LYS A 343 -22.18 5.26 6.46
N PHE A 344 -20.94 5.51 6.04
CA PHE A 344 -20.50 5.51 4.63
C PHE A 344 -19.56 4.33 4.29
N GLY A 345 -19.38 3.38 5.21
CA GLY A 345 -18.54 2.17 5.14
C GLY A 345 -17.15 2.40 4.56
N LEU A 346 -16.95 1.97 3.30
CA LEU A 346 -15.66 2.10 2.62
C LEU A 346 -15.42 3.46 1.93
N ARG A 347 -16.43 4.33 1.86
CA ARG A 347 -16.42 5.55 1.06
C ARG A 347 -15.90 6.76 1.84
N ASP A 348 -15.28 7.71 1.15
CA ASP A 348 -14.85 9.00 1.68
C ASP A 348 -16.08 9.82 2.02
N ARG A 349 -16.25 10.05 3.32
CA ARG A 349 -17.37 10.80 3.89
C ARG A 349 -17.58 12.16 3.21
N ARG A 350 -16.51 12.90 2.95
CA ARG A 350 -16.60 14.27 2.42
C ARG A 350 -17.13 14.26 0.98
N LEU A 351 -16.73 13.27 0.18
CA LEU A 351 -17.20 13.11 -1.19
C LEU A 351 -18.67 12.69 -1.24
N VAL A 352 -19.06 11.74 -0.37
CA VAL A 352 -20.46 11.33 -0.28
C VAL A 352 -21.34 12.50 0.17
N GLU A 353 -20.92 13.26 1.18
CA GLU A 353 -21.63 14.45 1.64
C GLU A 353 -21.76 15.51 0.53
N LEU A 354 -20.70 15.73 -0.26
CA LEU A 354 -20.72 16.62 -1.43
C LEU A 354 -21.69 16.13 -2.52
N ALA A 355 -21.76 14.82 -2.77
CA ALA A 355 -22.74 14.23 -3.69
C ALA A 355 -24.18 14.41 -3.18
N CYS A 356 -24.41 14.17 -1.89
CA CYS A 356 -25.71 14.36 -1.26
C CYS A 356 -26.17 15.83 -1.30
N ALA A 357 -25.26 16.77 -1.05
CA ALA A 357 -25.53 18.20 -1.20
C ALA A 357 -25.91 18.59 -2.64
N ALA A 358 -25.42 17.84 -3.64
CA ALA A 358 -25.79 18.01 -5.05
C ALA A 358 -27.11 17.31 -5.44
N GLY A 359 -27.77 16.61 -4.51
CA GLY A 359 -29.03 15.90 -4.74
C GLY A 359 -28.90 14.41 -5.07
N VAL A 360 -27.70 13.83 -4.97
CA VAL A 360 -27.50 12.38 -5.10
C VAL A 360 -27.97 11.68 -3.82
N PRO A 361 -28.75 10.58 -3.89
CA PRO A 361 -29.04 9.77 -2.71
C PRO A 361 -27.77 9.32 -1.98
N ALA A 362 -27.85 9.07 -0.67
CA ALA A 362 -26.77 8.40 0.04
C ALA A 362 -26.58 6.98 -0.53
N PRO A 363 -25.33 6.44 -0.56
CA PRO A 363 -25.07 5.10 -1.07
C PRO A 363 -25.93 4.06 -0.36
N ALA A 364 -26.66 3.25 -1.13
CA ALA A 364 -27.49 2.18 -0.56
C ALA A 364 -26.67 1.04 0.06
N SER A 365 -25.48 0.77 -0.48
CA SER A 365 -24.49 -0.14 0.10
C SER A 365 -23.15 0.58 0.26
N CYS A 366 -22.46 0.23 1.34
CA CYS A 366 -21.10 0.67 1.60
C CYS A 366 -20.14 -0.51 1.71
N ASP A 367 -20.51 -1.67 1.18
CA ASP A 367 -19.72 -2.90 1.23
C ASP A 367 -18.61 -2.93 0.17
N GLU A 368 -17.63 -3.81 0.38
CA GLU A 368 -16.67 -4.16 -0.66
C GLU A 368 -17.37 -5.03 -1.70
N LEU A 369 -17.34 -4.60 -2.96
CA LEU A 369 -17.73 -5.45 -4.06
C LEU A 369 -16.56 -6.37 -4.44
N PRO A 370 -16.80 -7.65 -4.74
CA PRO A 370 -15.74 -8.52 -5.23
C PRO A 370 -15.42 -8.22 -6.70
N ALA A 371 -14.14 -8.28 -7.04
CA ALA A 371 -13.62 -8.23 -8.40
C ALA A 371 -13.56 -9.62 -9.05
N PRO A 372 -13.51 -9.72 -10.39
CA PRO A 372 -13.16 -10.96 -11.05
C PRO A 372 -11.80 -11.47 -10.55
N ALA A 373 -11.71 -12.76 -10.27
CA ALA A 373 -10.43 -13.39 -9.93
C ALA A 373 -9.43 -13.18 -11.09
N PRO A 374 -8.19 -12.74 -10.81
CA PRO A 374 -7.19 -12.58 -11.84
C PRO A 374 -6.70 -13.94 -12.33
N THR A 375 -6.33 -14.02 -13.62
CA THR A 375 -5.65 -15.17 -14.20
C THR A 375 -4.14 -15.12 -13.88
N THR A 376 -3.46 -16.26 -13.92
CA THR A 376 -1.99 -16.31 -13.89
C THR A 376 -1.43 -16.27 -15.33
N PRO A 377 -0.38 -15.48 -15.62
CA PRO A 377 0.30 -14.57 -14.71
C PRO A 377 -0.59 -13.39 -14.31
N ILE A 378 -0.43 -12.91 -13.06
CA ILE A 378 -1.21 -11.77 -12.58
C ILE A 378 -0.99 -10.58 -13.53
N PRO A 379 -2.07 -9.97 -14.07
CA PRO A 379 -1.95 -8.84 -14.98
C PRO A 379 -1.27 -7.64 -14.31
N PHE A 380 -0.60 -6.83 -15.13
CA PHE A 380 0.03 -5.60 -14.63
C PHE A 380 -0.99 -4.56 -14.13
N ILE A 381 -2.22 -4.61 -14.63
CA ILE A 381 -3.32 -3.68 -14.33
C ILE A 381 -4.36 -4.37 -13.44
N GLU A 382 -4.84 -3.66 -12.41
CA GLU A 382 -5.88 -4.10 -11.45
C GLU A 382 -7.21 -4.45 -12.15
N ASN A 383 -7.90 -5.48 -11.67
CA ASN A 383 -9.28 -5.79 -12.01
C ASN A 383 -10.24 -4.87 -11.24
N LYS A 384 -10.45 -3.66 -11.77
CA LYS A 384 -11.38 -2.70 -11.17
C LYS A 384 -12.84 -3.07 -11.43
N ILE A 385 -13.68 -2.73 -10.46
CA ILE A 385 -15.12 -2.97 -10.50
C ILE A 385 -15.93 -1.68 -10.36
N TYR A 386 -17.11 -1.71 -10.98
CA TYR A 386 -18.13 -0.69 -10.84
C TYR A 386 -19.15 -1.10 -9.79
N ASP A 387 -19.51 -0.16 -8.91
CA ASP A 387 -20.76 -0.27 -8.15
C ASP A 387 -21.91 0.24 -9.01
N HIS A 388 -22.54 -0.66 -9.78
CA HIS A 388 -23.60 -0.28 -10.72
C HIS A 388 -24.78 0.43 -10.05
N GLN A 389 -25.08 0.10 -8.79
CA GLN A 389 -26.11 0.78 -8.02
C GLN A 389 -25.68 2.22 -7.71
N ARG A 390 -24.46 2.40 -7.21
CA ARG A 390 -23.94 3.76 -6.97
C ARG A 390 -23.84 4.60 -8.24
N LEU A 391 -23.47 3.98 -9.37
CA LEU A 391 -23.45 4.65 -10.68
C LEU A 391 -24.85 5.15 -11.06
N ALA A 392 -25.89 4.32 -10.87
CA ALA A 392 -27.28 4.72 -11.14
C ALA A 392 -27.74 5.87 -10.23
N GLU A 393 -27.38 5.84 -8.95
CA GLU A 393 -27.65 6.93 -8.00
C GLU A 393 -27.00 8.24 -8.44
N LEU A 394 -25.72 8.21 -8.84
CA LEU A 394 -24.99 9.38 -9.34
C LEU A 394 -25.63 9.93 -10.63
N LEU A 395 -25.96 9.04 -11.57
CA LEU A 395 -26.60 9.39 -12.84
C LEU A 395 -28.04 9.89 -12.70
N SER A 396 -28.67 9.72 -11.53
CA SER A 396 -30.00 10.29 -11.27
C SER A 396 -30.03 11.81 -11.44
N LEU A 397 -28.91 12.50 -11.20
CA LEU A 397 -28.77 13.94 -11.50
C LEU A 397 -28.93 14.23 -12.99
N SER A 398 -28.20 13.50 -13.83
CA SER A 398 -28.24 13.63 -15.29
C SER A 398 -29.61 13.26 -15.84
N VAL A 399 -30.22 12.19 -15.33
CA VAL A 399 -31.57 11.74 -15.74
C VAL A 399 -32.61 12.81 -15.42
N LYS A 400 -32.60 13.36 -14.20
CA LYS A 400 -33.52 14.43 -13.80
C LYS A 400 -33.35 15.70 -14.64
N ALA A 401 -32.12 16.02 -15.03
CA ALA A 401 -31.80 17.17 -15.86
C ALA A 401 -31.93 16.90 -17.38
N ASN A 402 -32.10 15.65 -17.80
CA ASN A 402 -31.93 15.19 -19.18
C ASN A 402 -30.63 15.69 -19.83
N HIS A 403 -29.52 15.63 -19.09
CA HIS A 403 -28.23 16.20 -19.48
C HIS A 403 -27.08 15.24 -19.16
N HIS A 404 -26.54 14.57 -20.18
CA HIS A 404 -25.63 13.42 -20.02
C HIS A 404 -24.18 13.64 -20.51
N ALA A 405 -23.88 14.79 -21.08
CA ALA A 405 -22.57 15.16 -21.62
C ALA A 405 -22.50 16.69 -21.76
N ASN A 406 -21.39 17.24 -22.26
CA ASN A 406 -21.24 18.69 -22.46
C ASN A 406 -21.34 19.50 -21.16
N GLY A 407 -20.58 19.09 -20.13
CA GLY A 407 -20.62 19.73 -18.82
C GLY A 407 -21.90 19.42 -18.06
N GLY A 408 -22.32 18.16 -18.07
CA GLY A 408 -23.49 17.69 -17.33
C GLY A 408 -23.30 17.80 -15.81
N PRO A 409 -24.38 17.65 -15.03
CA PRO A 409 -24.35 17.81 -13.58
C PRO A 409 -23.39 16.85 -12.88
N VAL A 410 -23.18 15.64 -13.41
CA VAL A 410 -22.26 14.66 -12.79
C VAL A 410 -20.80 14.99 -13.13
N ALA A 411 -20.50 15.45 -14.35
CA ALA A 411 -19.18 15.97 -14.67
C ALA A 411 -18.79 17.17 -13.77
N ALA A 412 -19.72 18.10 -13.55
CA ALA A 412 -19.50 19.23 -12.64
C ALA A 412 -19.31 18.79 -11.18
N LEU A 413 -20.05 17.76 -10.73
CA LEU A 413 -19.85 17.17 -9.41
C LEU A 413 -18.44 16.56 -9.28
N LEU A 414 -17.98 15.82 -10.30
CA LEU A 414 -16.64 15.25 -10.33
C LEU A 414 -15.54 16.32 -10.24
N GLU A 415 -15.67 17.43 -10.97
CA GLU A 415 -14.72 18.55 -10.91
C GLU A 415 -14.58 19.10 -9.49
N ARG A 416 -15.69 19.29 -8.77
CA ARG A 416 -15.66 19.72 -7.35
C ARG A 416 -15.02 18.67 -6.43
N MET A 417 -15.30 17.39 -6.66
CA MET A 417 -14.69 16.30 -5.87
C MET A 417 -13.17 16.22 -6.06
N VAL A 418 -12.69 16.38 -7.31
CA VAL A 418 -11.26 16.41 -7.62
C VAL A 418 -10.60 17.61 -6.96
N ALA A 419 -11.22 18.80 -7.03
CA ALA A 419 -10.72 19.99 -6.35
C ALA A 419 -10.60 19.79 -4.83
N LEU A 420 -11.63 19.19 -4.21
CA LEU A 420 -11.63 18.88 -2.77
C LEU A 420 -10.56 17.84 -2.40
N LEU A 421 -10.39 16.79 -3.22
CA LEU A 421 -9.39 15.75 -2.98
C LEU A 421 -7.96 16.23 -3.12
N ALA A 422 -7.71 17.05 -4.14
CA ALA A 422 -6.41 17.65 -4.43
C ALA A 422 -6.13 18.88 -3.54
N ASP A 423 -7.07 19.25 -2.67
CA ASP A 423 -6.96 20.38 -1.75
C ASP A 423 -6.61 21.68 -2.50
N LEU A 424 -7.33 21.93 -3.59
CA LEU A 424 -7.08 23.09 -4.44
C LEU A 424 -7.63 24.38 -3.81
N PRO A 425 -6.89 25.50 -3.89
CA PRO A 425 -7.36 26.79 -3.42
C PRO A 425 -8.49 27.34 -4.31
N GLU A 426 -9.25 28.31 -3.78
CA GLU A 426 -10.47 28.82 -4.41
C GLU A 426 -10.26 29.49 -5.77
N HIS A 427 -9.05 29.95 -6.13
CA HIS A 427 -8.79 30.50 -7.47
C HIS A 427 -8.46 29.42 -8.50
N ARG A 428 -8.25 28.17 -8.10
CA ARG A 428 -7.96 27.05 -9.01
C ARG A 428 -9.24 26.32 -9.38
N ARG A 429 -9.34 25.88 -10.63
CA ARG A 429 -10.48 25.16 -11.20
C ARG A 429 -10.05 23.83 -11.77
N VAL A 430 -10.99 22.91 -11.82
CA VAL A 430 -10.85 21.62 -12.49
C VAL A 430 -11.82 21.59 -13.66
N VAL A 431 -11.32 21.28 -14.87
CA VAL A 431 -12.16 21.00 -16.04
C VAL A 431 -12.01 19.53 -16.41
N ALA A 432 -13.10 18.77 -16.37
CA ALA A 432 -13.10 17.36 -16.71
C ALA A 432 -13.18 17.14 -18.24
N VAL A 433 -12.30 16.28 -18.75
CA VAL A 433 -12.15 15.97 -20.18
C VAL A 433 -12.09 14.47 -20.43
N CYS A 434 -12.22 14.05 -21.69
CA CYS A 434 -12.39 12.66 -22.05
C CYS A 434 -11.19 11.75 -21.75
N ASN A 435 -9.96 12.28 -21.68
CA ASN A 435 -8.76 11.55 -21.25
C ASN A 435 -7.59 12.51 -20.90
N GLY A 436 -6.50 11.98 -20.36
CA GLY A 436 -5.30 12.77 -20.01
C GLY A 436 -4.59 13.41 -21.22
N THR A 437 -4.60 12.76 -22.38
CA THR A 437 -4.03 13.33 -23.62
C THR A 437 -4.83 14.54 -24.10
N ALA A 438 -6.16 14.46 -24.03
CA ALA A 438 -7.04 15.58 -24.31
C ALA A 438 -6.80 16.75 -23.35
N ALA A 439 -6.58 16.46 -22.07
CA ALA A 439 -6.23 17.49 -21.09
C ALA A 439 -4.93 18.21 -21.49
N LEU A 440 -3.88 17.45 -21.83
CA LEU A 440 -2.60 17.98 -22.26
C LEU A 440 -2.73 18.84 -23.54
N HIS A 441 -3.45 18.34 -24.54
CA HIS A 441 -3.65 19.07 -25.80
C HIS A 441 -4.43 20.37 -25.59
N ILE A 442 -5.44 20.40 -24.72
CA ILE A 442 -6.18 21.64 -24.42
C ILE A 442 -5.29 22.63 -23.66
N ALA A 443 -4.52 22.18 -22.67
CA ALA A 443 -3.61 23.05 -21.92
C ALA A 443 -2.62 23.74 -22.85
N CYS A 444 -1.96 22.99 -23.73
CA CYS A 444 -1.07 23.54 -24.74
C CYS A 444 -1.82 24.42 -25.77
N GLY A 445 -3.02 24.00 -26.18
CA GLY A 445 -3.86 24.73 -27.11
C GLY A 445 -4.32 26.09 -26.59
N LEU A 446 -4.57 26.21 -25.28
CA LEU A 446 -4.91 27.49 -24.65
C LEU A 446 -3.78 28.50 -24.80
N HIS A 447 -2.55 28.11 -24.44
CA HIS A 447 -1.39 28.97 -24.58
C HIS A 447 -1.12 29.37 -26.04
N ALA A 448 -1.30 28.43 -26.98
CA ALA A 448 -1.17 28.72 -28.41
C ALA A 448 -2.25 29.71 -28.90
N LEU A 449 -3.47 29.62 -28.37
CA LEU A 449 -4.56 30.57 -28.65
C LEU A 449 -4.27 31.96 -28.07
N GLU A 450 -3.82 32.04 -26.81
CA GLU A 450 -3.47 33.29 -26.14
C GLU A 450 -2.34 34.02 -26.89
N ALA A 451 -1.33 33.27 -27.35
CA ALA A 451 -0.24 33.78 -28.18
C ALA A 451 -0.64 34.05 -29.65
N ARG A 452 -1.83 33.59 -30.08
CA ARG A 452 -2.31 33.66 -31.47
C ARG A 452 -1.36 32.99 -32.48
N THR A 453 -0.76 31.88 -32.09
CA THR A 453 0.27 31.17 -32.87
C THR A 453 -0.15 29.71 -33.09
N PRO A 454 -0.75 29.37 -34.25
CA PRO A 454 -1.16 27.99 -34.56
C PRO A 454 -0.01 26.98 -34.61
N GLY A 455 1.21 27.44 -34.89
CA GLY A 455 2.43 26.64 -34.92
C GLY A 455 3.24 26.73 -33.62
N PHE A 456 2.59 26.82 -32.47
CA PHE A 456 3.26 26.96 -31.16
C PHE A 456 4.20 25.77 -30.90
N ARG A 457 5.48 26.05 -30.68
CA ARG A 457 6.54 25.04 -30.59
C ARG A 457 6.78 24.67 -29.13
N TRP A 458 6.67 23.38 -28.84
CA TRP A 458 6.86 22.84 -27.50
C TRP A 458 8.20 22.12 -27.37
N VAL A 459 8.78 22.15 -26.17
CA VAL A 459 9.89 21.26 -25.78
C VAL A 459 9.37 20.24 -24.77
N THR A 460 9.78 18.98 -24.91
CA THR A 460 9.46 17.91 -23.96
C THR A 460 10.68 17.01 -23.72
N SER A 461 10.65 16.21 -22.64
CA SER A 461 11.70 15.22 -22.36
C SER A 461 11.49 13.94 -23.16
N ALA A 462 12.58 13.29 -23.56
CA ALA A 462 12.59 11.98 -24.19
C ALA A 462 12.04 10.88 -23.27
N PHE A 463 12.31 10.95 -21.97
CA PHE A 463 11.82 9.99 -20.99
C PHE A 463 10.39 10.34 -20.56
N ASN A 464 9.42 10.13 -21.46
CA ASN A 464 8.05 10.60 -21.28
C ASN A 464 7.02 9.64 -21.90
N PHE A 465 5.75 9.85 -21.61
CA PHE A 465 4.66 9.16 -22.29
C PHE A 465 4.39 9.78 -23.66
N PHE A 466 3.94 8.97 -24.62
CA PHE A 466 3.75 9.40 -26.01
C PHE A 466 2.74 10.54 -26.19
N SER A 467 1.87 10.82 -25.20
CA SER A 467 0.94 11.95 -25.22
C SER A 467 1.64 13.29 -25.45
N ALA A 468 2.89 13.45 -25.02
CA ALA A 468 3.65 14.68 -25.20
C ALA A 468 4.25 14.85 -26.60
N HIS A 469 4.06 13.90 -27.52
CA HIS A 469 4.62 13.93 -28.87
C HIS A 469 3.69 13.30 -29.92
N VAL A 470 2.38 13.52 -29.79
CA VAL A 470 1.35 13.08 -30.75
C VAL A 470 0.35 14.19 -31.01
N GLY A 471 -0.38 14.08 -32.13
CA GLY A 471 -1.42 15.05 -32.48
C GLY A 471 -0.86 16.47 -32.59
N PRO A 472 -1.45 17.49 -31.92
CA PRO A 472 -0.94 18.85 -31.91
C PRO A 472 0.49 19.00 -31.36
N LEU A 473 0.98 18.01 -30.61
CA LEU A 473 2.33 18.00 -30.02
C LEU A 473 3.34 17.15 -30.81
N SER A 474 2.94 16.57 -31.95
CA SER A 474 3.83 15.75 -32.80
C SER A 474 5.08 16.48 -33.31
N GLY A 475 5.07 17.81 -33.34
CA GLY A 475 6.23 18.64 -33.69
C GLY A 475 7.07 19.10 -32.50
N SER A 476 6.84 18.57 -31.29
CA SER A 476 7.58 19.00 -30.10
C SER A 476 9.07 18.65 -30.24
N THR A 477 9.94 19.59 -29.88
CA THR A 477 11.38 19.34 -29.74
C THR A 477 11.61 18.42 -28.55
N VAL A 478 12.24 17.28 -28.79
CA VAL A 478 12.57 16.31 -27.75
C VAL A 478 14.00 16.54 -27.28
N ILE A 479 14.19 16.69 -25.97
CA ILE A 479 15.51 16.75 -25.32
C ILE A 479 15.68 15.57 -24.37
N ASP A 480 16.92 15.23 -24.05
CA ASP A 480 17.17 14.18 -23.07
C ASP A 480 16.68 14.57 -21.65
N CYS A 481 16.50 13.57 -20.80
CA CYS A 481 16.35 13.74 -19.36
C CYS A 481 17.72 13.81 -18.68
N ASN A 482 17.76 14.12 -17.39
CA ASN A 482 18.95 13.94 -16.57
C ASN A 482 19.12 12.47 -16.14
N ALA A 483 20.20 12.13 -15.44
CA ALA A 483 20.47 10.77 -15.00
C ALA A 483 19.41 10.18 -14.03
N GLN A 484 18.55 11.03 -13.43
CA GLN A 484 17.43 10.62 -12.58
C GLN A 484 16.10 10.55 -13.35
N GLY A 485 16.12 10.72 -14.67
CA GLY A 485 14.95 10.71 -15.54
C GLY A 485 14.09 11.97 -15.44
N ARG A 486 14.58 13.03 -14.78
CA ARG A 486 13.90 14.33 -14.69
C ARG A 486 14.14 15.16 -15.94
N PHE A 487 13.21 16.06 -16.25
CA PHE A 487 13.39 17.05 -17.29
C PHE A 487 14.70 17.83 -17.07
N HIS A 488 15.56 17.92 -18.10
CA HIS A 488 16.93 18.41 -17.97
C HIS A 488 17.01 19.91 -18.27
N LEU A 489 17.05 20.74 -17.22
CA LEU A 489 17.08 22.21 -17.36
C LEU A 489 18.27 22.72 -18.18
N ASP A 490 19.46 22.14 -18.03
CA ASP A 490 20.63 22.60 -18.77
C ASP A 490 20.55 22.23 -20.26
N ALA A 491 19.94 21.09 -20.61
CA ALA A 491 19.65 20.76 -22.00
C ALA A 491 18.61 21.72 -22.61
N LEU A 492 17.65 22.21 -21.82
CA LEU A 492 16.73 23.27 -22.25
C LEU A 492 17.44 24.61 -22.46
N ARG A 493 18.34 25.00 -21.54
CA ARG A 493 19.16 26.24 -21.66
C ARG A 493 20.07 26.24 -22.88
N ALA A 494 20.51 25.07 -23.33
CA ALA A 494 21.33 24.93 -24.52
C ALA A 494 20.55 25.15 -25.83
N LEU A 495 19.21 25.19 -25.79
CA LEU A 495 18.41 25.50 -26.97
C LEU A 495 18.39 27.00 -27.23
N PRO A 496 18.42 27.44 -28.51
CA PRO A 496 18.13 28.81 -28.85
C PRO A 496 16.75 29.20 -28.31
N LEU A 497 16.66 30.29 -27.53
CA LEU A 497 15.41 30.70 -26.91
C LEU A 497 14.32 30.98 -27.96
N ASP A 498 14.67 31.41 -29.15
CA ASP A 498 13.75 31.65 -30.25
C ASP A 498 13.31 30.37 -30.99
N SER A 499 13.84 29.18 -30.65
CA SER A 499 13.49 27.91 -31.29
C SER A 499 12.23 27.26 -30.72
N TYR A 500 11.71 27.74 -29.59
CA TYR A 500 10.53 27.20 -28.93
C TYR A 500 9.72 28.27 -28.20
N ASP A 501 8.46 27.98 -27.92
CA ASP A 501 7.50 28.92 -27.34
C ASP A 501 7.04 28.47 -25.94
N GLY A 502 7.09 27.18 -25.64
CA GLY A 502 6.78 26.65 -24.31
C GLY A 502 7.38 25.27 -24.01
N VAL A 503 7.20 24.82 -22.77
CA VAL A 503 7.73 23.57 -22.23
C VAL A 503 6.61 22.72 -21.65
N VAL A 504 6.64 21.42 -21.98
CA VAL A 504 5.85 20.38 -21.31
C VAL A 504 6.75 19.62 -20.35
N TYR A 505 6.50 19.75 -19.05
CA TYR A 505 7.20 19.02 -18.00
C TYR A 505 6.36 17.84 -17.53
N THR A 506 6.95 16.65 -17.40
CA THR A 506 6.25 15.48 -16.88
C THR A 506 6.69 15.16 -15.45
N ASN A 507 5.74 15.04 -14.54
CA ASN A 507 5.98 14.50 -13.19
C ASN A 507 6.11 12.97 -13.25
N ILE A 508 7.31 12.51 -13.60
CA ILE A 508 7.61 11.10 -13.85
C ILE A 508 7.31 10.25 -12.61
N PHE A 509 6.40 9.28 -12.77
CA PHE A 509 5.92 8.38 -11.72
C PHE A 509 5.40 9.05 -10.44
N ALA A 510 5.02 10.34 -10.53
CA ALA A 510 4.68 11.20 -9.39
C ALA A 510 5.84 11.46 -8.40
N GLN A 511 7.08 11.21 -8.83
CA GLN A 511 8.28 11.32 -8.00
C GLN A 511 9.11 12.59 -8.28
N GLN A 512 8.63 13.47 -9.16
CA GLN A 512 9.33 14.67 -9.60
C GLN A 512 8.37 15.86 -9.60
N SER A 513 7.73 16.11 -8.46
CA SER A 513 6.76 17.19 -8.29
C SER A 513 7.40 18.55 -7.99
N ASP A 514 8.71 18.67 -8.06
CA ASP A 514 9.51 19.85 -7.75
C ASP A 514 9.90 20.66 -9.01
N TRP A 515 8.93 21.16 -9.77
CA TRP A 515 9.16 21.79 -11.08
C TRP A 515 9.43 23.31 -11.06
N ASP A 516 9.70 23.89 -9.88
CA ASP A 516 9.80 25.35 -9.70
C ASP A 516 10.98 25.99 -10.45
N ASP A 517 12.10 25.28 -10.59
CA ASP A 517 13.25 25.72 -11.38
C ASP A 517 12.92 25.86 -12.88
N ILE A 518 12.16 24.91 -13.43
CA ILE A 518 11.71 24.93 -14.82
C ILE A 518 10.67 26.03 -15.02
N ALA A 519 9.71 26.15 -14.09
CA ALA A 519 8.69 27.20 -14.11
C ALA A 519 9.33 28.59 -14.07
N ALA A 520 10.30 28.80 -13.16
CA ALA A 520 11.03 30.06 -13.04
C ALA A 520 11.84 30.38 -14.30
N PHE A 521 12.53 29.38 -14.88
CA PHE A 521 13.23 29.55 -16.15
C PHE A 521 12.27 29.96 -17.29
N CYS A 522 11.11 29.31 -17.38
CA CYS A 522 10.11 29.65 -18.39
C CYS A 522 9.61 31.08 -18.22
N ALA A 523 9.23 31.47 -16.99
CA ALA A 523 8.78 32.82 -16.68
C ALA A 523 9.83 33.90 -17.02
N GLN A 524 11.09 33.68 -16.64
CA GLN A 524 12.20 34.60 -16.92
C GLN A 524 12.46 34.81 -18.42
N ASN A 525 12.14 33.82 -19.25
CA ASN A 525 12.41 33.84 -20.68
C ASN A 525 11.12 33.99 -21.53
N GLY A 526 10.00 34.35 -20.91
CA GLY A 526 8.72 34.54 -21.60
C GLY A 526 8.19 33.27 -22.29
N LYS A 527 8.46 32.10 -21.71
CA LYS A 527 8.01 30.78 -22.21
C LYS A 527 6.78 30.31 -21.46
N GLN A 528 5.88 29.64 -22.18
CA GLN A 528 4.71 29.01 -21.58
C GLN A 528 5.09 27.68 -20.94
N PHE A 529 4.35 27.27 -19.90
CA PHE A 529 4.69 26.09 -19.11
C PHE A 529 3.46 25.26 -18.76
N VAL A 530 3.48 23.99 -19.15
CA VAL A 530 2.43 23.01 -18.86
C VAL A 530 3.02 21.81 -18.14
N VAL A 531 2.34 21.33 -17.11
CA VAL A 531 2.75 20.18 -16.31
C VAL A 531 1.88 18.97 -16.67
N ASP A 532 2.47 17.96 -17.31
CA ASP A 532 1.94 16.60 -17.39
C ASP A 532 2.09 15.92 -16.03
N ASN A 533 1.06 16.09 -15.19
CA ASN A 533 0.96 15.50 -13.87
C ASN A 533 0.06 14.24 -13.89
N ALA A 534 0.05 13.49 -15.01
CA ALA A 534 -0.89 12.40 -15.26
C ALA A 534 -0.95 11.32 -14.16
N THR A 535 0.12 11.16 -13.37
CA THR A 535 0.22 10.21 -12.25
C THR A 535 0.27 10.86 -10.86
N GLY A 536 0.17 12.19 -10.74
CA GLY A 536 0.33 12.91 -9.47
C GLY A 536 -0.89 13.71 -9.05
N LEU A 537 -2.08 13.08 -8.98
CA LEU A 537 -3.32 13.72 -8.53
C LEU A 537 -3.17 14.50 -7.20
N LEU A 538 -2.29 14.04 -6.31
CA LEU A 538 -2.02 14.63 -5.00
C LEU A 538 -0.60 15.22 -4.88
N ASP A 539 0.16 15.27 -5.97
CA ASP A 539 1.59 15.62 -5.97
C ASP A 539 1.82 16.92 -6.73
N ARG A 540 2.13 17.99 -6.02
CA ARG A 540 2.48 19.30 -6.56
C ARG A 540 3.26 20.13 -5.54
N PRO A 541 4.12 21.07 -5.97
CA PRO A 541 4.82 21.96 -5.07
C PRO A 541 3.86 23.05 -4.56
N ASP A 542 4.26 23.74 -3.49
CA ASP A 542 3.44 24.83 -2.92
C ASP A 542 3.22 26.00 -3.89
N SER A 543 4.16 26.23 -4.80
CA SER A 543 4.03 27.24 -5.86
C SER A 543 2.81 26.99 -6.76
N ALA A 544 2.42 25.73 -6.99
CA ALA A 544 1.27 25.36 -7.82
C ALA A 544 -0.08 25.71 -7.15
N ARG A 545 -0.06 26.14 -5.89
CA ARG A 545 -1.22 26.63 -5.14
C ARG A 545 -1.34 28.16 -5.19
N LYS A 546 -0.45 28.88 -5.87
CA LYS A 546 -0.52 30.34 -6.01
C LYS A 546 -1.33 30.72 -7.25
N PRO A 547 -1.81 31.98 -7.37
CA PRO A 547 -2.30 32.50 -8.64
C PRO A 547 -1.20 32.45 -9.70
N ASP A 548 -1.59 32.39 -10.97
CA ASP A 548 -0.70 32.27 -12.13
C ASP A 548 0.15 30.99 -12.13
N ALA A 549 -0.28 29.99 -11.36
CA ALA A 549 0.37 28.69 -11.34
C ALA A 549 0.19 27.99 -12.70
N PRO A 550 1.20 27.22 -13.15
CA PRO A 550 1.14 26.50 -14.42
C PRO A 550 -0.11 25.62 -14.55
N ILE A 551 -0.59 25.41 -15.78
CA ILE A 551 -1.68 24.48 -16.02
C ILE A 551 -1.15 23.05 -15.79
N GLU A 552 -1.82 22.30 -14.94
CA GLU A 552 -1.52 20.88 -14.69
C GLU A 552 -2.57 20.00 -15.36
N ILE A 553 -2.16 18.82 -15.82
CA ILE A 553 -3.09 17.81 -16.30
C ILE A 553 -2.98 16.53 -15.50
N ILE A 554 -4.12 15.87 -15.27
CA ILE A 554 -4.21 14.59 -14.58
C ILE A 554 -4.91 13.59 -15.51
N SER A 555 -4.44 12.35 -15.54
CA SER A 555 -5.12 11.27 -16.26
C SER A 555 -5.99 10.47 -15.28
N ALA A 556 -7.22 10.16 -15.66
CA ALA A 556 -8.10 9.20 -14.98
C ALA A 556 -8.35 7.95 -15.86
N HIS A 557 -7.36 7.60 -16.69
CA HIS A 557 -7.37 6.37 -17.48
C HIS A 557 -7.41 5.12 -16.57
N HIS A 558 -7.96 4.02 -17.06
CA HIS A 558 -8.13 2.75 -16.35
C HIS A 558 -6.84 2.21 -15.71
N THR A 559 -5.67 2.57 -16.22
CA THR A 559 -4.38 2.15 -15.64
C THR A 559 -3.94 3.01 -14.44
N LYS A 560 -4.53 4.19 -14.21
CA LYS A 560 -4.24 5.05 -13.05
C LYS A 560 -5.05 4.58 -11.84
N PRO A 561 -4.55 4.66 -10.59
CA PRO A 561 -5.25 4.06 -9.44
C PRO A 561 -6.66 4.63 -9.19
N TRP A 562 -6.88 5.92 -9.47
CA TRP A 562 -8.19 6.58 -9.37
C TRP A 562 -9.03 6.51 -10.65
N GLY A 563 -8.45 6.08 -11.76
CA GLY A 563 -9.17 5.89 -13.03
C GLY A 563 -9.79 4.51 -13.12
N VAL A 564 -10.90 4.37 -13.84
CA VAL A 564 -11.59 3.08 -14.03
C VAL A 564 -11.96 2.79 -15.49
N GLY A 565 -11.90 3.81 -16.36
CA GLY A 565 -12.14 3.71 -17.80
C GLY A 565 -11.35 4.79 -18.53
N GLU A 566 -12.03 5.81 -19.04
CA GLU A 566 -11.41 6.99 -19.65
C GLU A 566 -11.80 8.27 -18.92
N GLY A 567 -10.86 9.20 -18.84
CA GLY A 567 -11.07 10.52 -18.24
C GLY A 567 -9.76 11.27 -18.00
N GLY A 568 -9.86 12.58 -17.84
CA GLY A 568 -8.75 13.45 -17.50
C GLY A 568 -9.23 14.76 -16.90
N PHE A 569 -8.30 15.50 -16.31
CA PHE A 569 -8.56 16.78 -15.66
C PHE A 569 -7.55 17.81 -16.12
N VAL A 570 -8.01 19.02 -16.39
CA VAL A 570 -7.16 20.22 -16.50
C VAL A 570 -7.33 21.01 -15.21
N ILE A 571 -6.24 21.26 -14.50
CA ILE A 571 -6.20 22.14 -13.33
C ILE A 571 -5.60 23.46 -13.78
N CYS A 572 -6.37 24.54 -13.63
CA CYS A 572 -6.06 25.85 -14.18
C CYS A 572 -6.53 26.95 -13.25
N ASP A 573 -6.20 28.20 -13.55
CA ASP A 573 -6.78 29.34 -12.85
C ASP A 573 -8.22 29.59 -13.30
N ALA A 574 -9.02 30.19 -12.42
CA ALA A 574 -10.43 30.46 -12.67
C ALA A 574 -10.69 31.27 -13.94
N GLU A 575 -9.77 32.17 -14.29
CA GLU A 575 -9.85 33.01 -15.48
C GLU A 575 -9.69 32.19 -16.79
N GLN A 576 -8.98 31.07 -16.73
CA GLN A 576 -8.71 30.19 -17.88
C GLN A 576 -9.84 29.18 -18.14
N GLU A 577 -10.65 28.87 -17.12
CA GLU A 577 -11.68 27.82 -17.15
C GLU A 577 -12.63 27.95 -18.35
N THR A 578 -13.12 29.17 -18.60
CA THR A 578 -14.08 29.42 -19.68
C THR A 578 -13.48 29.13 -21.06
N ALA A 579 -12.23 29.53 -21.29
CA ALA A 579 -11.55 29.29 -22.56
C ALA A 579 -11.28 27.79 -22.77
N ILE A 580 -10.82 27.09 -21.73
CA ILE A 580 -10.59 25.64 -21.73
C ILE A 580 -11.88 24.88 -22.09
N ARG A 581 -13.00 25.21 -21.43
CA ARG A 581 -14.31 24.58 -21.73
C ARG A 581 -14.75 24.81 -23.18
N LYS A 582 -14.49 26.00 -23.73
CA LYS A 582 -14.79 26.30 -25.15
C LYS A 582 -13.88 25.53 -26.10
N LEU A 583 -12.58 25.42 -25.81
CA LEU A 583 -11.65 24.60 -26.60
C LEU A 583 -12.03 23.12 -26.58
N ALA A 584 -12.50 22.61 -25.44
CA ALA A 584 -13.05 21.26 -25.32
C ALA A 584 -14.35 21.04 -26.13
N ASN A 585 -15.02 22.13 -26.52
CA ASN A 585 -16.27 22.13 -27.27
C ASN A 585 -16.14 22.83 -28.62
N PHE A 586 -15.18 22.38 -29.45
CA PHE A 586 -15.01 22.82 -30.83
C PHE A 586 -14.74 24.32 -31.01
N ALA A 587 -14.31 25.03 -29.97
CA ALA A 587 -14.15 26.49 -29.98
C ALA A 587 -15.44 27.25 -30.36
N ALA A 588 -16.63 26.67 -30.12
CA ALA A 588 -17.92 27.18 -30.61
C ALA A 588 -18.32 28.60 -30.15
N ALA A 589 -17.54 29.23 -29.27
CA ALA A 589 -17.73 30.60 -28.79
C ALA A 589 -16.40 31.34 -28.57
N LEU A 590 -15.39 31.02 -29.39
CA LEU A 590 -14.11 31.71 -29.46
C LEU A 590 -13.95 32.40 -30.82
N PRO A 591 -13.01 33.36 -30.96
CA PRO A 591 -12.77 34.02 -32.25
C PRO A 591 -12.48 33.05 -33.39
N ASN A 592 -12.82 33.46 -34.62
CA ASN A 592 -12.45 32.73 -35.83
C ASN A 592 -10.94 32.49 -35.86
N GLY A 593 -10.53 31.26 -36.15
CA GLY A 593 -9.14 30.83 -36.10
C GLY A 593 -8.77 30.03 -34.85
N ALA A 594 -9.57 30.01 -33.77
CA ALA A 594 -9.28 29.21 -32.57
C ALA A 594 -9.40 27.68 -32.79
N GLN A 595 -9.89 27.24 -33.96
CA GLN A 595 -10.18 25.83 -34.25
C GLN A 595 -8.92 24.94 -34.24
N PHE A 596 -7.73 25.48 -34.50
CA PHE A 596 -6.49 24.68 -34.47
C PHE A 596 -6.18 24.09 -33.09
N ALA A 597 -6.66 24.74 -32.02
CA ALA A 597 -6.44 24.35 -30.63
C ALA A 597 -7.61 23.56 -30.01
N ALA A 598 -8.68 23.32 -30.78
CA ALA A 598 -9.94 22.81 -30.25
C ALA A 598 -10.32 21.44 -30.84
N SER A 599 -11.11 20.69 -30.08
CA SER A 599 -11.69 19.42 -30.55
C SER A 599 -12.93 19.06 -29.72
N ASN A 600 -13.38 17.80 -29.82
CA ASN A 600 -14.34 17.23 -28.88
C ASN A 600 -13.62 16.52 -27.73
N TYR A 601 -13.37 17.26 -26.65
CA TYR A 601 -12.66 16.73 -25.48
C TYR A 601 -13.55 16.56 -24.25
N LYS A 602 -14.87 16.69 -24.41
CA LYS A 602 -15.83 16.68 -23.29
C LYS A 602 -15.90 15.29 -22.64
N LEU A 603 -15.93 15.24 -21.31
CA LEU A 603 -16.25 14.02 -20.57
C LEU A 603 -17.77 13.79 -20.55
N SER A 604 -18.19 12.52 -20.61
CA SER A 604 -19.60 12.14 -20.41
C SER A 604 -19.94 12.01 -18.92
N ASP A 605 -21.20 12.21 -18.54
CA ASP A 605 -21.63 12.01 -17.15
C ASP A 605 -21.55 10.54 -16.72
N LEU A 606 -21.60 9.60 -17.67
CA LEU A 606 -21.36 8.17 -17.41
C LEU A 606 -19.91 7.90 -16.96
N SER A 607 -18.94 8.44 -17.71
CA SER A 607 -17.53 8.36 -17.33
C SER A 607 -17.29 9.09 -16.01
N ALA A 608 -17.94 10.23 -15.79
CA ALA A 608 -17.83 10.98 -14.55
C ALA A 608 -18.36 10.19 -13.34
N ALA A 609 -19.55 9.57 -13.44
CA ALA A 609 -20.13 8.73 -12.39
C ALA A 609 -19.20 7.57 -12.01
N ALA A 610 -18.61 6.91 -13.00
CA ALA A 610 -17.65 5.84 -12.81
C ALA A 610 -16.39 6.29 -12.03
N ILE A 611 -15.84 7.45 -12.38
CA ILE A 611 -14.67 8.01 -11.68
C ILE A 611 -15.05 8.44 -10.25
N ILE A 612 -16.23 9.06 -10.05
CA ILE A 612 -16.73 9.41 -8.72
C ILE A 612 -16.83 8.16 -7.82
N ASP A 613 -17.44 7.08 -8.30
CA ASP A 613 -17.53 5.83 -7.54
C ASP A 613 -16.14 5.30 -7.13
N ARG A 614 -15.16 5.37 -8.04
CA ARG A 614 -13.78 4.99 -7.72
C ARG A 614 -13.16 5.92 -6.68
N LEU A 615 -13.33 7.23 -6.80
CA LEU A 615 -12.77 8.23 -5.89
C LEU A 615 -13.38 8.16 -4.49
N GLU A 616 -14.70 7.95 -4.39
CA GLU A 616 -15.37 7.72 -3.11
C GLU A 616 -14.71 6.56 -2.36
N ARG A 617 -14.32 5.47 -3.03
CA ARG A 617 -13.69 4.30 -2.37
C ARG A 617 -12.19 4.45 -2.08
N LYS A 618 -11.57 5.61 -2.37
CA LYS A 618 -10.11 5.84 -2.20
C LYS A 618 -9.56 5.53 -0.81
N PRO A 619 -10.23 5.88 0.31
CA PRO A 619 -9.73 5.53 1.63
C PRO A 619 -9.57 4.01 1.83
N TRP A 620 -10.33 3.20 1.10
CA TRP A 620 -10.22 1.73 1.10
C TRP A 620 -9.12 1.22 0.17
N TRP A 621 -9.20 1.46 -1.14
CA TRP A 621 -8.22 0.86 -2.06
C TRP A 621 -6.84 1.52 -1.97
N GLY A 622 -6.76 2.81 -1.62
CA GLY A 622 -5.52 3.58 -1.66
C GLY A 622 -4.44 3.07 -0.69
N ARG A 623 -4.84 2.48 0.44
CA ARG A 623 -3.87 1.87 1.39
C ARG A 623 -3.27 0.58 0.86
N PHE A 624 -4.07 -0.25 0.17
CA PHE A 624 -3.57 -1.50 -0.40
C PHE A 624 -2.52 -1.23 -1.48
N TYR A 625 -2.70 -0.19 -2.30
CA TYR A 625 -1.66 0.28 -3.21
C TYR A 625 -0.37 0.67 -2.48
N LYS A 626 -0.47 1.47 -1.41
CA LYS A 626 0.71 1.87 -0.60
C LYS A 626 1.39 0.69 0.10
N TRP A 627 0.61 -0.30 0.54
CA TRP A 627 1.15 -1.50 1.17
C TRP A 627 1.81 -2.42 0.14
N GLN A 628 1.20 -2.62 -1.02
CA GLN A 628 1.81 -3.37 -2.10
C GLN A 628 3.08 -2.71 -2.64
N GLU A 629 3.11 -1.38 -2.75
CA GLU A 629 4.33 -0.63 -3.05
C GLU A 629 5.45 -0.97 -2.08
N ARG A 630 5.19 -0.91 -0.77
CA ARG A 630 6.16 -1.32 0.26
C ARG A 630 6.60 -2.77 0.08
N ARG A 631 5.68 -3.67 -0.23
CA ARG A 631 6.01 -5.07 -0.54
C ARG A 631 6.91 -5.19 -1.76
N MET A 632 6.69 -4.42 -2.82
CA MET A 632 7.56 -4.48 -3.99
C MET A 632 9.01 -4.09 -3.61
N HIS A 633 9.20 -3.11 -2.73
CA HIS A 633 10.52 -2.78 -2.19
C HIS A 633 11.13 -3.95 -1.39
N SER A 634 10.38 -4.57 -0.48
CA SER A 634 10.89 -5.69 0.33
C SER A 634 11.29 -6.88 -0.57
N LEU A 635 10.51 -7.18 -1.60
CA LEU A 635 10.81 -8.26 -2.55
C LEU A 635 12.08 -7.99 -3.37
N VAL A 636 12.36 -6.74 -3.71
CA VAL A 636 13.61 -6.37 -4.41
C VAL A 636 14.82 -6.47 -3.47
N ILE A 637 14.66 -6.12 -2.18
CA ILE A 637 15.69 -6.34 -1.16
C ILE A 637 15.95 -7.84 -0.98
N ASP A 638 14.90 -8.67 -0.88
CA ASP A 638 15.03 -10.12 -0.77
C ASP A 638 15.64 -10.77 -2.02
N ALA A 639 15.45 -10.15 -3.20
CA ALA A 639 16.06 -10.63 -4.43
C ALA A 639 17.59 -10.49 -4.41
N ASP A 640 18.12 -9.45 -3.76
CA ASP A 640 19.54 -9.18 -3.55
C ASP A 640 20.38 -9.25 -4.84
N VAL A 641 19.96 -8.49 -5.85
CA VAL A 641 20.58 -8.44 -7.19
C VAL A 641 21.07 -7.06 -7.60
N GLY A 642 21.35 -6.20 -6.62
CA GLY A 642 21.82 -4.82 -6.85
C GLY A 642 20.80 -3.91 -7.54
N THR A 643 19.52 -4.32 -7.60
CA THR A 643 18.44 -3.51 -8.15
C THR A 643 18.03 -2.43 -7.15
N GLN A 644 17.84 -1.21 -7.64
CA GLN A 644 17.47 -0.06 -6.81
C GLN A 644 16.10 0.49 -7.21
N PRO A 645 15.34 1.09 -6.29
CA PRO A 645 14.17 1.88 -6.66
C PRO A 645 14.55 2.99 -7.63
N PHE A 646 13.65 3.31 -8.57
CA PHE A 646 13.87 4.45 -9.45
C PHE A 646 14.03 5.75 -8.63
N PRO A 647 15.04 6.58 -8.94
CA PRO A 647 15.31 7.79 -8.18
C PRO A 647 14.17 8.81 -8.35
N GLY A 648 13.76 9.41 -7.23
CA GLY A 648 12.80 10.51 -7.19
C GLY A 648 13.38 11.71 -6.46
N THR A 649 13.01 12.91 -6.88
CA THR A 649 13.35 14.15 -6.16
C THR A 649 12.31 14.50 -5.10
N THR A 650 11.13 13.89 -5.16
CA THR A 650 10.01 14.10 -4.23
C THR A 650 9.39 12.79 -3.76
N THR A 651 8.75 12.81 -2.59
CA THR A 651 8.04 11.65 -2.04
C THR A 651 6.58 11.65 -2.50
N PRO A 652 6.11 10.61 -3.20
CA PRO A 652 4.73 10.57 -3.69
C PRO A 652 3.69 10.50 -2.56
N HIS A 653 2.69 11.37 -2.64
CA HIS A 653 1.44 11.33 -1.90
C HIS A 653 0.35 10.56 -2.64
N SER A 654 0.33 10.61 -3.97
CA SER A 654 -0.61 9.82 -4.78
C SER A 654 -0.32 8.32 -4.66
N PRO A 655 -1.35 7.47 -4.51
CA PRO A 655 -1.18 6.04 -4.73
C PRO A 655 -0.62 5.80 -6.15
N ARG A 656 0.40 4.94 -6.26
CA ARG A 656 1.05 4.62 -7.55
C ARG A 656 0.58 3.27 -8.06
N ALA A 657 0.26 3.17 -9.35
CA ALA A 657 -0.20 1.91 -9.97
C ALA A 657 0.89 0.82 -9.99
N HIS A 658 2.15 1.23 -10.03
CA HIS A 658 3.30 0.36 -10.09
C HIS A 658 4.51 1.06 -9.46
N THR A 659 5.53 0.27 -9.11
CA THR A 659 6.80 0.73 -8.57
C THR A 659 7.92 0.45 -9.60
N PRO A 660 8.59 1.49 -10.11
CA PRO A 660 9.72 1.35 -11.02
C PRO A 660 11.03 1.04 -10.26
N PHE A 661 11.84 0.15 -10.84
CA PHE A 661 13.15 -0.25 -10.33
C PHE A 661 14.18 -0.27 -11.45
N LEU A 662 15.43 0.06 -11.13
CA LEU A 662 16.56 0.06 -12.04
C LEU A 662 17.52 -1.08 -11.68
N CYS A 663 17.79 -1.95 -12.64
CA CYS A 663 18.86 -2.95 -12.53
C CYS A 663 20.23 -2.32 -12.84
N LEU A 664 21.30 -3.03 -12.46
CA LEU A 664 22.68 -2.65 -12.80
C LEU A 664 22.97 -2.76 -14.31
N SER A 665 22.28 -3.68 -14.99
CA SER A 665 22.45 -3.98 -16.42
C SER A 665 21.11 -3.94 -17.16
N PRO A 666 21.11 -3.79 -18.50
CA PRO A 666 19.90 -3.78 -19.31
C PRO A 666 19.02 -5.02 -19.11
N VAL A 667 17.71 -4.85 -18.92
CA VAL A 667 16.77 -5.95 -18.71
C VAL A 667 15.84 -6.19 -19.90
N VAL A 668 15.59 -7.46 -20.18
CA VAL A 668 14.62 -7.93 -21.18
C VAL A 668 13.40 -8.48 -20.46
N ILE A 669 12.23 -7.89 -20.74
CA ILE A 669 10.95 -8.33 -20.17
C ILE A 669 10.16 -9.07 -21.25
N GLY A 670 10.04 -10.39 -21.10
CA GLY A 670 9.23 -11.25 -21.97
C GLY A 670 7.89 -11.65 -21.34
N PRO A 671 6.92 -12.10 -22.15
CA PRO A 671 5.60 -12.57 -21.67
C PRO A 671 5.68 -13.80 -20.75
N GLU A 672 6.72 -14.63 -20.86
CA GLU A 672 6.93 -15.82 -20.01
C GLU A 672 7.79 -15.53 -18.76
N SER A 673 7.94 -14.26 -18.38
CA SER A 673 8.91 -13.87 -17.36
C SER A 673 8.58 -14.35 -15.94
N GLY A 674 7.38 -14.87 -15.63
CA GLY A 674 7.08 -15.44 -14.32
C GLY A 674 5.62 -15.34 -13.91
N PRO A 675 5.32 -15.44 -12.59
CA PRO A 675 3.94 -15.44 -12.08
C PRO A 675 3.24 -14.08 -12.19
N VAL A 676 3.97 -12.99 -12.44
CA VAL A 676 3.41 -11.64 -12.59
C VAL A 676 3.85 -11.01 -13.91
N THR A 677 2.99 -10.19 -14.50
CA THR A 677 3.34 -9.42 -15.69
C THR A 677 4.17 -8.20 -15.31
N LEU A 678 5.39 -8.07 -15.85
CA LEU A 678 6.22 -6.87 -15.70
C LEU A 678 6.08 -5.95 -16.91
N ARG A 679 6.40 -4.66 -16.74
CA ARG A 679 6.43 -3.66 -17.83
C ARG A 679 7.65 -2.75 -17.75
N LYS A 680 8.03 -2.16 -18.89
CA LYS A 680 9.01 -1.09 -18.97
C LYS A 680 8.28 0.23 -19.25
N TYR A 681 8.58 1.25 -18.45
CA TYR A 681 8.14 2.63 -18.66
C TYR A 681 9.32 3.55 -18.34
N TYR A 682 9.64 4.60 -19.08
CA TYR A 682 9.03 5.01 -20.36
C TYR A 682 9.95 4.68 -21.53
N ARG A 683 9.38 4.20 -22.63
CA ARG A 683 10.15 4.07 -23.88
C ARG A 683 10.50 5.48 -24.35
N PRO A 684 11.78 5.78 -24.64
CA PRO A 684 12.18 7.10 -25.10
C PRO A 684 11.38 7.54 -26.33
N LEU A 685 10.94 8.80 -26.32
CA LEU A 685 10.27 9.40 -27.47
C LEU A 685 11.25 9.50 -28.65
N PRO A 686 10.75 9.38 -29.91
CA PRO A 686 11.57 9.65 -31.09
C PRO A 686 12.18 11.05 -31.01
N SER A 687 13.48 11.15 -31.29
CA SER A 687 14.25 12.39 -31.20
C SER A 687 15.27 12.42 -32.34
N ASP A 688 15.50 13.61 -32.91
CA ASP A 688 16.59 13.88 -33.85
C ASP A 688 17.93 14.10 -33.13
N ARG A 689 17.90 14.18 -31.80
CA ARG A 689 19.04 14.38 -30.91
C ARG A 689 19.30 13.13 -30.07
N PRO A 690 20.57 12.88 -29.67
CA PRO A 690 20.89 11.80 -28.74
C PRO A 690 20.15 11.94 -27.40
N THR A 691 19.62 10.83 -26.89
CA THR A 691 18.92 10.75 -25.59
C THR A 691 19.51 9.68 -24.68
N PRO A 692 20.84 9.68 -24.45
CA PRO A 692 21.54 8.59 -23.79
C PRO A 692 21.02 8.29 -22.37
N ASN A 693 20.59 9.29 -21.60
CA ASN A 693 20.05 9.04 -20.26
C ASN A 693 18.69 8.34 -20.34
N ALA A 694 17.79 8.81 -21.22
CA ALA A 694 16.49 8.17 -21.40
C ALA A 694 16.64 6.72 -21.91
N ASP A 695 17.57 6.49 -22.85
CA ASP A 695 17.88 5.16 -23.38
C ASP A 695 18.45 4.22 -22.32
N ASP A 696 19.42 4.69 -21.52
CA ASP A 696 20.01 3.91 -20.42
C ASP A 696 18.97 3.56 -19.34
N LEU A 697 18.20 4.55 -18.88
CA LEU A 697 17.13 4.33 -17.91
C LEU A 697 16.11 3.32 -18.43
N TYR A 698 15.65 3.48 -19.68
CA TYR A 698 14.73 2.52 -20.28
C TYR A 698 15.36 1.14 -20.45
N ALA A 699 16.64 1.04 -20.79
CA ALA A 699 17.32 -0.25 -20.93
C ALA A 699 17.27 -1.03 -19.61
N ARG A 700 17.49 -0.37 -18.47
CA ARG A 700 17.64 -0.99 -17.14
C ARG A 700 16.38 -1.05 -16.29
N ILE A 701 15.30 -0.35 -16.67
CA ILE A 701 14.08 -0.27 -15.87
C ILE A 701 13.16 -1.49 -16.03
N PHE A 702 12.55 -1.90 -14.92
CA PHE A 702 11.32 -2.69 -14.90
C PHE A 702 10.33 -2.13 -13.87
N ASN A 703 9.07 -2.48 -14.02
CA ASN A 703 7.99 -2.03 -13.14
C ASN A 703 7.25 -3.24 -12.58
N LEU A 704 7.05 -3.23 -11.26
CA LEU A 704 6.18 -4.17 -10.55
C LEU A 704 4.84 -3.50 -10.26
N SER A 705 3.74 -4.21 -10.51
CA SER A 705 2.40 -3.70 -10.19
C SER A 705 2.23 -3.53 -8.68
N ASN A 706 1.54 -2.47 -8.27
CA ASN A 706 1.08 -2.26 -6.89
C ASN A 706 -0.39 -2.66 -6.72
N ALA A 707 -0.98 -3.33 -7.71
CA ALA A 707 -2.35 -3.81 -7.65
C ALA A 707 -2.53 -4.80 -6.48
N PRO A 708 -3.63 -4.74 -5.71
CA PRO A 708 -3.87 -5.63 -4.57
C PRO A 708 -3.79 -7.13 -4.90
N GLU A 709 -4.09 -7.52 -6.14
CA GLU A 709 -4.05 -8.88 -6.69
C GLU A 709 -2.66 -9.52 -6.58
N MET A 710 -1.60 -8.71 -6.54
CA MET A 710 -0.23 -9.19 -6.35
C MET A 710 -0.07 -9.99 -5.06
N ARG A 711 -0.95 -9.81 -4.05
CA ARG A 711 -0.99 -10.62 -2.81
C ARG A 711 -1.23 -12.11 -3.03
N LEU A 712 -1.82 -12.48 -4.17
CA LEU A 712 -2.12 -13.87 -4.53
C LEU A 712 -0.88 -14.64 -4.97
N VAL A 713 0.19 -13.95 -5.35
CA VAL A 713 1.43 -14.60 -5.78
C VAL A 713 2.39 -14.73 -4.61
N PRO A 714 3.01 -15.90 -4.45
CA PRO A 714 4.09 -16.08 -3.50
C PRO A 714 5.27 -15.10 -3.69
N ASN A 715 5.87 -14.68 -2.58
CA ASN A 715 6.98 -13.73 -2.52
C ASN A 715 8.20 -14.37 -3.19
N GLU A 716 8.46 -15.63 -2.86
CA GLU A 716 9.48 -16.49 -3.42
C GLU A 716 9.43 -16.55 -4.96
N ASP A 717 8.23 -16.63 -5.54
CA ASP A 717 8.07 -16.69 -6.99
C ASP A 717 8.35 -15.34 -7.67
N ILE A 718 7.94 -14.23 -7.04
CA ILE A 718 8.26 -12.88 -7.54
C ILE A 718 9.76 -12.61 -7.39
N VAL A 719 10.36 -12.98 -6.26
CA VAL A 719 11.81 -12.87 -6.01
C VAL A 719 12.60 -13.67 -7.06
N ALA A 720 12.19 -14.90 -7.34
CA ALA A 720 12.80 -15.73 -8.38
C ALA A 720 12.67 -15.10 -9.77
N GLN A 721 11.53 -14.47 -10.09
CA GLN A 721 11.35 -13.71 -11.32
C GLN A 721 12.29 -12.50 -11.41
N ILE A 722 12.43 -11.71 -10.34
CA ILE A 722 13.36 -10.56 -10.26
C ILE A 722 14.81 -11.01 -10.48
N ARG A 723 15.23 -12.10 -9.83
CA ARG A 723 16.56 -12.67 -10.01
C ARG A 723 16.82 -13.09 -11.46
N ARG A 724 15.87 -13.78 -12.10
CA ARG A 724 15.99 -14.21 -13.50
C ARG A 724 16.19 -13.03 -14.46
N ILE A 725 15.37 -11.99 -14.37
CA ILE A 725 15.49 -10.83 -15.27
C ILE A 725 16.78 -10.03 -15.05
N SER A 726 17.34 -10.09 -13.84
CA SER A 726 18.60 -9.39 -13.50
C SER A 726 19.84 -10.15 -13.99
N VAL A 727 19.80 -11.49 -14.04
CA VAL A 727 20.93 -12.33 -14.48
C VAL A 727 21.01 -12.44 -16.02
N SER A 728 19.88 -12.52 -16.72
CA SER A 728 19.86 -12.63 -18.19
C SER A 728 20.60 -11.46 -18.90
N ALA A 729 20.79 -10.34 -18.21
CA ALA A 729 21.50 -9.17 -18.69
C ALA A 729 23.04 -9.31 -18.75
N ALA A 730 23.61 -10.28 -18.03
CA ALA A 730 25.07 -10.38 -17.84
C ALA A 730 25.79 -11.22 -18.91
N ARG A 731 25.07 -11.85 -19.86
CA ARG A 731 25.68 -12.56 -20.98
C ARG A 731 25.65 -11.69 -22.23
N PRO A 732 26.76 -11.04 -22.63
CA PRO A 732 26.83 -10.40 -23.93
C PRO A 732 26.61 -11.46 -25.03
N GLU A 733 25.71 -11.17 -25.96
CA GLU A 733 25.53 -11.94 -27.19
C GLU A 733 26.86 -11.91 -27.96
N GLY A 734 27.69 -12.95 -27.82
CA GLY A 734 29.03 -12.99 -28.41
C GLY A 734 30.01 -13.99 -27.80
N ALA A 735 29.66 -14.64 -26.68
CA ALA A 735 30.42 -15.77 -26.14
C ALA A 735 29.59 -17.07 -26.29
N ALA A 736 29.60 -17.64 -27.50
CA ALA A 736 29.16 -19.01 -27.79
C ALA A 736 30.22 -19.70 -28.64
#